data_AF-A0A940HZX9-F1
#
_entry.id   AF-A0A940HZX9-F1
#
_cell.length_a   1.000
_cell.length_b   1.000
_cell.length_c   1.000
_cell.angle_alpha   90.00
_cell.angle_beta   90.00
_cell.angle_gamma   90.00
#
_symmetry.space_group_name_H-M   'P 1'
#
loop_
_entity.id
_entity.type
_entity.pdbx_description
1 polymer ?
#
loop_
_entity_poly.entity_id
_entity_poly.type
_entity_poly.pdbx_seq_one_letter_code
_entity_poly.pdbx_strand_id
1 'polypeptide(L)'
;MTHELTTYDKYITYTGKTQPRLSIFEHSNDVFQVAEYLITKNMEMVGDQADIVRVGALTHDVGKIEQDVRGDQWVHSSYSSKYLDDLLDDQRFRMLLQDNGINLDADRRILLKIAEEHHSCCPSLLVEYKAAILVSIADVIASCLERGFVGNIQLLLASNPYTQINMELTHSLGFTEGLSGCIHRIDLPAHSVEDVLLANMIFQQLAPELIERGLDILLQKRGTLWVVGDESQVREALTGLTVNPKMLYEALFNEKIFDTILSGLPPELEVSSVKYLLVNEAIAIKLATALYGRRSIREILERYDLSDTIEQAAEIFRDGLENGIKSLWQKVREKVASQGRSLKLPTHVVPAGIQRGEKLAEYLKAPKELDRKTQKDLQELLKLFDYSSNGYRSLTNVVLELRRMEEDVQSGVYNLQVAEFALLNGSHVTGRRSLRNKSLCPICRCFPQQIQGQGLITGSPKTDSVFQTHRKTHSMIRVCQWCFTAGYMDLPIARVTKPRGQSVNKQREYLLINSPLAKERLQKLIDVVAHAATVEEIEEESHEATEISEQDSEMTSVTAELTGLQALIGEDIGADMLSVYGRSRKRLSQLKGFALPTLNRISSIVGVRIPVERLVGEEGISGAVKRELIKATMYDFYRLTGGSLHYVTPTDYQFSVFGEEVTLDEMRRASLAYRIADANRRKTKKSYVLNQGLFLELLNNPRRAVTLIWRKKHRDSFSPGADKVKEVIDVAEQIATQGDWKFQLGLKIVRLLVENGWCPRAKGFWKTQQEQYTGVELVKWIQSIKMVRDADSARSWGTRLLNAYRREHERGANQELVKQVLELVEEIISTCEREGCPLGDFSRTIADMDLYLLFYYNHYKGGESE
;
A
#
# COMPACT_ATOMS: atom_id res chain seq x y z
N MET A 1 14.55 -0.24 23.52
CA MET A 1 13.20 0.29 23.85
C MET A 1 12.23 -0.33 22.88
N THR A 2 11.31 -1.18 23.34
CA THR A 2 10.15 -1.56 22.55
C THR A 2 9.34 -0.29 22.33
N HIS A 3 9.18 0.16 21.09
CA HIS A 3 8.15 1.17 20.81
C HIS A 3 6.81 0.51 21.14
N GLU A 4 6.31 0.79 22.34
CA GLU A 4 4.96 0.43 22.70
C GLU A 4 4.03 1.14 21.73
N LEU A 5 3.07 0.41 21.17
CA LEU A 5 2.10 1.01 20.27
C LEU A 5 1.35 2.11 21.04
N THR A 6 1.22 3.28 20.42
CA THR A 6 0.42 4.36 20.98
C THR A 6 -1.05 3.93 21.09
N THR A 7 -1.85 4.64 21.89
CA THR A 7 -3.28 4.36 22.03
C THR A 7 -3.99 4.42 20.68
N TYR A 8 -3.66 5.40 19.82
CA TYR A 8 -4.19 5.47 18.46
C TYR A 8 -3.73 4.30 17.58
N ASP A 9 -2.45 3.88 17.65
CA ASP A 9 -1.97 2.71 16.89
C ASP A 9 -2.74 1.44 17.29
N LYS A 10 -2.99 1.25 18.59
CA LYS A 10 -3.80 0.15 19.11
C LYS A 10 -5.25 0.29 18.63
N TYR A 11 -5.84 1.48 18.69
CA TYR A 11 -7.20 1.75 18.23
C TYR A 11 -7.42 1.44 16.74
N ILE A 12 -6.46 1.77 15.87
CA ILE A 12 -6.59 1.47 14.43
C ILE A 12 -6.23 0.03 14.07
N THR A 13 -5.61 -0.76 14.95
CA THR A 13 -5.13 -2.14 14.62
C THR A 13 -5.77 -3.26 15.42
N TYR A 14 -6.12 -3.01 16.68
CA TYR A 14 -6.63 -4.04 17.54
C TYR A 14 -8.03 -4.42 17.10
N THR A 15 -8.34 -5.70 17.23
CA THR A 15 -9.63 -6.24 16.80
C THR A 15 -10.73 -5.67 17.70
N GLY A 16 -11.74 -5.05 17.11
CA GLY A 16 -12.94 -4.54 17.78
C GLY A 16 -14.18 -5.43 17.59
N LYS A 17 -14.19 -6.25 16.54
CA LYS A 17 -15.19 -7.31 16.28
C LYS A 17 -14.50 -8.56 15.77
N THR A 18 -14.98 -9.74 16.19
CA THR A 18 -14.40 -11.04 15.78
C THR A 18 -15.09 -11.64 14.55
N GLN A 19 -16.35 -11.27 14.29
CA GLN A 19 -17.14 -11.78 13.17
C GLN A 19 -18.08 -10.68 12.60
N PRO A 20 -17.73 -10.06 11.46
CA PRO A 20 -16.45 -10.16 10.75
C PRO A 20 -15.29 -9.59 11.58
N ARG A 21 -14.05 -9.98 11.25
CA ARG A 21 -12.86 -9.44 11.93
C ARG A 21 -12.64 -8.00 11.48
N LEU A 22 -12.88 -7.04 12.36
CA LEU A 22 -12.69 -5.61 12.11
C LEU A 22 -11.82 -4.99 13.20
N SER A 23 -11.01 -4.00 12.84
CA SER A 23 -10.35 -3.16 13.84
C SER A 23 -11.37 -2.31 14.62
N ILE A 24 -10.98 -1.81 15.80
CA ILE A 24 -11.82 -0.90 16.59
C ILE A 24 -12.19 0.34 15.76
N PHE A 25 -11.22 0.93 15.06
CA PHE A 25 -11.47 2.07 14.17
C PHE A 25 -12.41 1.74 13.00
N GLU A 26 -12.23 0.61 12.31
CA GLU A 26 -13.11 0.26 11.18
C GLU A 26 -14.57 0.12 11.61
N HIS A 27 -14.83 -0.54 12.75
CA HIS A 27 -16.16 -0.62 13.30
C HIS A 27 -16.67 0.77 13.73
N SER A 28 -15.85 1.57 14.43
CA SER A 28 -16.23 2.92 14.86
C SER A 28 -16.52 3.86 13.69
N ASN A 29 -15.84 3.69 12.56
CA ASN A 29 -16.11 4.39 11.30
C ASN A 29 -17.43 3.93 10.65
N ASP A 30 -17.75 2.64 10.74
CA ASP A 30 -19.05 2.10 10.32
C ASP A 30 -20.18 2.68 11.21
N VAL A 31 -19.98 2.78 12.53
CA VAL A 31 -20.90 3.46 13.47
C VAL A 31 -21.04 4.95 13.17
N PHE A 32 -19.94 5.65 12.88
CA PHE A 32 -19.94 7.07 12.52
C PHE A 32 -20.81 7.36 11.30
N GLN A 33 -20.68 6.57 10.23
CA GLN A 33 -21.48 6.78 9.00
C GLN A 33 -22.98 6.62 9.26
N VAL A 34 -23.36 5.61 10.05
CA VAL A 34 -24.75 5.42 10.47
C VAL A 34 -25.23 6.56 11.37
N ALA A 35 -24.39 7.03 12.29
CA ALA A 35 -24.71 8.16 13.15
C ALA A 35 -24.93 9.45 12.34
N GLU A 36 -24.13 9.72 11.31
CA GLU A 36 -24.32 10.87 10.41
C GLU A 36 -25.70 10.83 9.71
N TYR A 37 -26.14 9.65 9.28
CA TYR A 37 -27.49 9.47 8.74
C TYR A 37 -28.56 9.82 9.79
N LEU A 38 -28.45 9.29 11.01
CA LEU A 38 -29.41 9.54 12.09
C LEU A 38 -29.43 11.01 12.52
N ILE A 39 -28.27 11.65 12.59
CA ILE A 39 -28.12 13.09 12.87
C ILE A 39 -28.84 13.89 11.79
N THR A 40 -28.58 13.60 10.51
CA THR A 40 -29.18 14.32 9.38
C THR A 40 -30.71 14.22 9.41
N LYS A 41 -31.26 13.04 9.73
CA LYS A 41 -32.71 12.84 9.86
C LYS A 41 -33.33 13.54 11.05
N ASN A 42 -32.56 13.80 12.10
CA ASN A 42 -33.05 14.39 13.34
C ASN A 42 -32.36 15.72 13.68
N MET A 43 -31.89 16.46 12.67
CA MET A 43 -30.99 17.61 12.85
C MET A 43 -31.59 18.69 13.76
N GLU A 44 -32.90 18.94 13.66
CA GLU A 44 -33.61 19.91 14.51
C GLU A 44 -33.58 19.53 16.00
N MET A 45 -33.64 18.22 16.31
CA MET A 45 -33.63 17.70 17.68
C MET A 45 -32.22 17.52 18.23
N VAL A 46 -31.26 17.18 17.35
CA VAL A 46 -29.85 17.01 17.72
C VAL A 46 -29.19 18.35 18.01
N GLY A 47 -29.45 19.37 17.17
CA GLY A 47 -28.93 20.72 17.36
C GLY A 47 -27.40 20.77 17.48
N ASP A 48 -26.91 21.40 18.54
CA ASP A 48 -25.49 21.57 18.85
C ASP A 48 -24.80 20.29 19.35
N GLN A 49 -25.55 19.23 19.65
CA GLN A 49 -25.00 17.95 20.13
C GLN A 49 -24.44 17.06 19.01
N ALA A 50 -24.53 17.47 17.74
CA ALA A 50 -24.11 16.66 16.59
C ALA A 50 -22.65 16.20 16.69
N ASP A 51 -21.74 17.10 17.09
CA ASP A 51 -20.32 16.77 17.21
C ASP A 51 -20.03 15.80 18.38
N ILE A 52 -20.80 15.88 19.48
CA ILE A 52 -20.71 14.91 20.57
C ILE A 52 -21.11 13.51 20.08
N VAL A 53 -22.17 13.40 19.27
CA VAL A 53 -22.60 12.12 18.69
C VAL A 53 -21.54 11.60 17.71
N ARG A 54 -20.97 12.46 16.87
CA ARG A 54 -19.90 12.10 15.92
C ARG A 54 -18.66 11.57 16.61
N VAL A 55 -18.13 12.31 17.59
CA VAL A 55 -16.94 11.89 18.34
C VAL A 55 -17.27 10.68 19.22
N GLY A 56 -18.46 10.65 19.81
CA GLY A 56 -18.97 9.50 20.56
C GLY A 56 -19.01 8.23 19.71
N ALA A 57 -19.53 8.30 18.49
CA ALA A 57 -19.53 7.18 17.54
C ALA A 57 -18.11 6.69 17.20
N LEU A 58 -17.14 7.61 17.05
CA LEU A 58 -15.75 7.23 16.82
C LEU A 58 -15.06 6.65 18.06
N THR A 59 -15.47 7.02 19.28
CA THR A 59 -14.73 6.68 20.50
C THR A 59 -15.43 5.67 21.41
N HIS A 60 -16.68 5.29 21.13
CA HIS A 60 -17.51 4.45 22.01
C HIS A 60 -16.85 3.13 22.44
N ASP A 61 -16.06 2.55 21.53
CA ASP A 61 -15.41 1.25 21.69
C ASP A 61 -13.93 1.33 22.09
N VAL A 62 -13.40 2.52 22.44
CA VAL A 62 -11.97 2.72 22.75
C VAL A 62 -11.46 1.79 23.86
N GLY A 63 -12.31 1.42 24.83
CA GLY A 63 -11.99 0.46 25.88
C GLY A 63 -11.61 -0.95 25.38
N LYS A 64 -11.97 -1.31 24.13
CA LYS A 64 -11.60 -2.60 23.53
C LYS A 64 -10.10 -2.74 23.30
N ILE A 65 -9.32 -1.67 23.43
CA ILE A 65 -7.85 -1.71 23.42
C ILE A 65 -7.31 -2.67 24.49
N GLU A 66 -8.02 -2.88 25.60
CA GLU A 66 -7.63 -3.84 26.64
C GLU A 66 -7.65 -5.31 26.15
N GLN A 67 -8.40 -5.62 25.09
CA GLN A 67 -8.58 -6.97 24.56
C GLN A 67 -9.13 -8.00 25.60
N ASP A 68 -9.89 -7.53 26.60
CA ASP A 68 -10.58 -8.37 27.60
C ASP A 68 -11.89 -8.94 27.02
N VAL A 69 -11.84 -10.22 26.62
CA VAL A 69 -12.99 -10.98 26.12
C VAL A 69 -13.33 -12.08 27.11
N ARG A 70 -14.56 -12.08 27.62
CA ARG A 70 -15.06 -13.08 28.58
C ARG A 70 -16.20 -13.87 27.94
N GLY A 71 -15.92 -15.12 27.58
CA GLY A 71 -16.83 -15.90 26.72
C GLY A 71 -16.91 -15.26 25.33
N ASP A 72 -18.12 -14.90 24.89
CA ASP A 72 -18.36 -14.23 23.60
C ASP A 72 -18.58 -12.70 23.75
N GLN A 73 -18.34 -12.13 24.94
CA GLN A 73 -18.60 -10.72 25.24
C GLN A 73 -17.33 -9.92 25.52
N TRP A 74 -17.28 -8.72 24.94
CA TRP A 74 -16.23 -7.74 25.17
C TRP A 74 -16.51 -6.97 26.46
N VAL A 75 -15.62 -7.09 27.45
CA VAL A 75 -15.67 -6.24 28.66
C VAL A 75 -14.81 -5.02 28.39
N HIS A 76 -15.40 -3.99 27.79
CA HIS A 76 -14.64 -2.83 27.29
C HIS A 76 -15.05 -1.52 27.95
N SER A 77 -16.33 -1.33 28.27
CA SER A 77 -16.85 -0.11 28.87
C SER A 77 -16.05 0.38 30.07
N SER A 78 -15.69 -0.52 31.00
CA SER A 78 -14.91 -0.17 32.20
C SER A 78 -13.48 0.28 31.93
N TYR A 79 -12.94 0.01 30.73
CA TYR A 79 -11.60 0.40 30.33
C TYR A 79 -11.59 1.67 29.46
N SER A 80 -12.74 2.21 29.08
CA SER A 80 -12.81 3.43 28.25
C SER A 80 -12.09 4.61 28.90
N SER A 81 -12.21 4.80 30.22
CA SER A 81 -11.50 5.83 30.98
C SER A 81 -9.97 5.70 30.96
N LYS A 82 -9.43 4.51 30.69
CA LYS A 82 -7.98 4.27 30.58
C LYS A 82 -7.40 4.82 29.27
N TYR A 83 -8.20 4.90 28.20
CA TYR A 83 -7.71 5.12 26.85
C TYR A 83 -8.32 6.32 26.13
N LEU A 84 -9.48 6.80 26.57
CA LEU A 84 -10.20 7.86 25.85
C LEU A 84 -9.40 9.16 25.78
N ASP A 85 -8.87 9.65 26.90
CA ASP A 85 -8.10 10.90 26.93
C ASP A 85 -6.86 10.80 26.05
N ASP A 86 -6.09 9.71 26.15
CA ASP A 86 -4.92 9.46 25.31
C ASP A 86 -5.27 9.46 23.81
N LEU A 87 -6.42 8.89 23.43
CA LEU A 87 -6.89 8.90 22.04
C LEU A 87 -7.28 10.32 21.59
N LEU A 88 -8.02 11.06 22.43
CA LEU A 88 -8.42 12.45 22.15
C LEU A 88 -7.23 13.40 22.12
N ASP A 89 -6.15 13.07 22.81
CA ASP A 89 -4.90 13.81 22.85
C ASP A 89 -3.92 13.45 21.73
N ASP A 90 -4.11 12.29 21.07
CA ASP A 90 -3.30 11.90 19.91
C ASP A 90 -3.50 12.88 18.75
N GLN A 91 -2.38 13.44 18.27
CA GLN A 91 -2.36 14.44 17.21
C GLN A 91 -3.04 13.95 15.93
N ARG A 92 -2.88 12.67 15.56
CA ARG A 92 -3.46 12.10 14.34
C ARG A 92 -4.97 11.96 14.45
N PHE A 93 -5.47 11.57 15.63
CA PHE A 93 -6.92 11.53 15.88
C PHE A 93 -7.52 12.95 15.84
N ARG A 94 -6.85 13.92 16.44
CA ARG A 94 -7.30 15.33 16.39
C ARG A 94 -7.35 15.87 14.97
N MET A 95 -6.32 15.56 14.19
CA MET A 95 -6.24 15.90 12.77
C MET A 95 -7.37 15.26 11.97
N LEU A 96 -7.69 13.98 12.22
CA LEU A 96 -8.82 13.29 11.58
C LEU A 96 -10.14 14.04 11.82
N LEU A 97 -10.41 14.46 13.06
CA LEU A 97 -11.62 15.20 13.41
C LEU A 97 -11.65 16.59 12.75
N GLN A 98 -10.54 17.33 12.81
CA GLN A 98 -10.43 18.67 12.23
C GLN A 98 -10.59 18.65 10.70
N ASP A 99 -9.95 17.72 10.01
CA ASP A 99 -10.04 17.58 8.54
C ASP A 99 -11.47 17.25 8.10
N ASN A 100 -12.29 16.71 9.01
CA ASN A 100 -13.70 16.39 8.78
C ASN A 100 -14.68 17.45 9.31
N GLY A 101 -14.16 18.57 9.83
CA GLY A 101 -14.96 19.67 10.37
C GLY A 101 -15.70 19.31 11.66
N ILE A 102 -15.18 18.38 12.46
CA ILE A 102 -15.74 17.94 13.73
C ILE A 102 -15.04 18.70 14.86
N ASN A 103 -15.79 19.40 15.72
CA ASN A 103 -15.19 20.13 16.83
C ASN A 103 -14.79 19.20 17.98
N LEU A 104 -13.55 19.34 18.45
CA LEU A 104 -12.96 18.62 19.58
C LEU A 104 -13.22 19.26 20.94
N ASP A 105 -13.80 20.45 21.00
CA ASP A 105 -14.19 21.11 22.25
C ASP A 105 -15.38 20.40 22.94
N ALA A 106 -15.81 19.25 22.42
CA ALA A 106 -16.77 18.37 23.06
C ALA A 106 -16.34 18.03 24.49
N ASP A 107 -17.27 18.13 25.44
CA ASP A 107 -16.97 17.85 26.84
C ASP A 107 -16.62 16.36 27.02
N ARG A 108 -15.33 16.13 27.31
CA ARG A 108 -14.71 14.82 27.50
C ARG A 108 -15.43 13.96 28.52
N ARG A 109 -16.03 14.58 29.53
CA ARG A 109 -16.81 13.87 30.55
C ARG A 109 -18.01 13.17 29.93
N ILE A 110 -18.64 13.79 28.94
CA ILE A 110 -19.79 13.23 28.23
C ILE A 110 -19.32 12.11 27.30
N LEU A 111 -18.24 12.34 26.55
CA LEU A 111 -17.66 11.32 25.68
C LEU A 111 -17.27 10.08 26.47
N LEU A 112 -16.73 10.27 27.68
CA LEU A 112 -16.44 9.17 28.58
C LEU A 112 -17.72 8.43 29.00
N LYS A 113 -18.76 9.15 29.44
CA LYS A 113 -20.06 8.55 29.74
C LYS A 113 -20.64 7.78 28.54
N ILE A 114 -20.54 8.32 27.32
CA ILE A 114 -20.98 7.62 26.09
C ILE A 114 -20.19 6.31 25.93
N ALA A 115 -18.86 6.36 26.01
CA ALA A 115 -18.02 5.17 25.85
C ALA A 115 -18.27 4.12 26.95
N GLU A 116 -18.57 4.54 28.19
CA GLU A 116 -18.86 3.65 29.31
C GLU A 116 -20.30 3.10 29.27
N GLU A 117 -21.26 3.87 28.76
CA GLU A 117 -22.69 3.57 28.96
C GLU A 117 -23.47 3.30 27.67
N HIS A 118 -22.88 3.36 26.47
CA HIS A 118 -23.63 3.19 25.20
C HIS A 118 -24.43 1.88 25.07
N HIS A 119 -24.07 0.80 25.77
CA HIS A 119 -24.89 -0.43 25.78
C HIS A 119 -26.16 -0.32 26.64
N SER A 120 -26.16 0.58 27.62
CA SER A 120 -27.20 0.67 28.67
C SER A 120 -27.95 2.01 28.70
N CYS A 121 -27.40 3.04 28.05
CA CYS A 121 -27.94 4.39 27.91
C CYS A 121 -28.54 4.93 29.22
N CYS A 122 -27.69 5.21 30.20
CA CYS A 122 -28.12 5.63 31.53
C CYS A 122 -29.00 6.89 31.48
N PRO A 123 -30.09 6.95 32.27
CA PRO A 123 -30.94 8.14 32.35
C PRO A 123 -30.17 9.42 32.68
N SER A 124 -29.10 9.33 33.47
CA SER A 124 -28.30 10.49 33.84
C SER A 124 -27.57 11.14 32.66
N LEU A 125 -27.12 10.34 31.68
CA LEU A 125 -26.53 10.83 30.44
C LEU A 125 -27.60 11.46 29.54
N LEU A 126 -28.75 10.80 29.40
CA LEU A 126 -29.81 11.24 28.48
C LEU A 126 -30.57 12.48 28.95
N VAL A 127 -30.58 12.78 30.25
CA VAL A 127 -31.12 14.05 30.78
C VAL A 127 -30.30 15.24 30.29
N GLU A 128 -28.98 15.06 30.21
CA GLU A 128 -28.02 16.11 29.86
C GLU A 128 -27.78 16.16 28.33
N TYR A 129 -27.66 14.99 27.70
CA TYR A 129 -27.31 14.79 26.29
C TYR A 129 -28.20 13.73 25.64
N LYS A 130 -29.42 14.15 25.26
CA LYS A 130 -30.42 13.26 24.65
C LYS A 130 -29.88 12.57 23.39
N ALA A 131 -29.10 13.27 22.58
CA ALA A 131 -28.61 12.77 21.29
C ALA A 131 -27.61 11.61 21.44
N ALA A 132 -27.04 11.39 22.63
CA ALA A 132 -26.13 10.27 22.90
C ALA A 132 -26.75 8.89 22.60
N ILE A 133 -28.08 8.75 22.68
CA ILE A 133 -28.80 7.51 22.32
C ILE A 133 -28.56 7.09 20.86
N LEU A 134 -28.28 8.06 19.97
CA LEU A 134 -28.05 7.78 18.55
C LEU A 134 -26.77 6.98 18.32
N VAL A 135 -25.76 7.10 19.19
CA VAL A 135 -24.52 6.30 19.11
C VAL A 135 -24.84 4.82 19.32
N SER A 136 -25.66 4.51 20.31
CA SER A 136 -26.08 3.14 20.63
C SER A 136 -26.91 2.51 19.52
N ILE A 137 -27.85 3.27 18.94
CA ILE A 137 -28.64 2.81 17.80
C ILE A 137 -27.74 2.61 16.58
N ALA A 138 -26.78 3.51 16.35
CA ALA A 138 -25.84 3.40 15.24
C ALA A 138 -24.92 2.18 15.35
N ASP A 139 -24.39 1.84 16.54
CA ASP A 139 -23.58 0.63 16.76
C ASP A 139 -24.35 -0.63 16.38
N VAL A 140 -25.61 -0.74 16.81
CA VAL A 140 -26.39 -1.94 16.48
C VAL A 140 -26.71 -2.03 15.00
N ILE A 141 -27.10 -0.92 14.36
CA ILE A 141 -27.34 -0.92 12.91
C ILE A 141 -26.05 -1.28 12.17
N ALA A 142 -24.91 -0.64 12.45
CA ALA A 142 -23.62 -0.94 11.84
C ALA A 142 -23.25 -2.42 12.01
N SER A 143 -23.38 -2.95 13.23
CA SER A 143 -23.17 -4.37 13.55
C SER A 143 -24.05 -5.31 12.74
N CYS A 144 -25.31 -4.93 12.49
CA CYS A 144 -26.22 -5.70 11.61
C CYS A 144 -25.73 -5.69 10.16
N LEU A 145 -25.31 -4.52 9.64
CA LEU A 145 -24.85 -4.38 8.26
C LEU A 145 -23.55 -5.14 8.00
N GLU A 146 -22.62 -5.11 8.95
CA GLU A 146 -21.36 -5.86 8.92
C GLU A 146 -21.59 -7.37 8.81
N ARG A 147 -22.67 -7.88 9.43
CA ARG A 147 -23.10 -9.29 9.32
C ARG A 147 -23.91 -9.58 8.05
N GLY A 148 -24.16 -8.56 7.22
CA GLY A 148 -24.90 -8.67 5.97
C GLY A 148 -26.42 -8.61 6.12
N PHE A 149 -26.95 -8.23 7.29
CA PHE A 149 -28.39 -8.04 7.46
C PHE A 149 -28.85 -6.76 6.74
N VAL A 150 -29.99 -6.85 6.07
CA VAL A 150 -30.66 -5.75 5.34
C VAL A 150 -32.16 -5.86 5.57
N GLY A 151 -32.92 -4.80 5.27
CA GLY A 151 -34.37 -4.75 5.49
C GLY A 151 -34.80 -3.58 6.38
N ASN A 152 -36.02 -3.66 6.90
CA ASN A 152 -36.60 -2.59 7.72
C ASN A 152 -35.79 -2.37 9.01
N ILE A 153 -35.40 -1.12 9.28
CA ILE A 153 -34.51 -0.75 10.40
C ILE A 153 -35.15 -1.10 11.75
N GLN A 154 -36.43 -0.78 11.95
CA GLN A 154 -37.15 -1.14 13.18
C GLN A 154 -37.18 -2.66 13.42
N LEU A 155 -37.40 -3.47 12.38
CA LEU A 155 -37.37 -4.93 12.52
C LEU A 155 -35.96 -5.46 12.82
N LEU A 156 -34.93 -4.88 12.20
CA LEU A 156 -33.54 -5.21 12.49
C LEU A 156 -33.22 -4.93 13.97
N LEU A 157 -33.60 -3.75 14.46
CA LEU A 157 -33.42 -3.36 15.85
C LEU A 157 -34.31 -4.18 16.80
N ALA A 158 -35.54 -4.52 16.46
CA ALA A 158 -36.45 -5.27 17.33
C ALA A 158 -36.01 -6.73 17.56
N SER A 159 -35.08 -7.25 16.75
CA SER A 159 -34.57 -8.63 16.84
C SER A 159 -33.71 -8.90 18.09
N ASN A 160 -33.28 -7.85 18.80
CA ASN A 160 -32.52 -7.94 20.03
C ASN A 160 -33.30 -7.28 21.21
N PRO A 161 -33.52 -7.96 22.35
CA PRO A 161 -34.24 -7.40 23.49
C PRO A 161 -33.62 -6.09 24.02
N TYR A 162 -32.30 -5.95 23.97
CA TYR A 162 -31.59 -4.75 24.44
C TYR A 162 -31.91 -3.52 23.59
N THR A 163 -32.15 -3.69 22.30
CA THR A 163 -32.46 -2.59 21.38
C THR A 163 -33.92 -2.17 21.41
N GLN A 164 -34.84 -3.01 21.85
CA GLN A 164 -36.24 -2.60 22.02
C GLN A 164 -36.37 -1.46 23.04
N ILE A 165 -35.66 -1.56 24.16
CA ILE A 165 -35.59 -0.50 25.18
C ILE A 165 -35.00 0.77 24.55
N ASN A 166 -33.86 0.67 23.87
CA ASN A 166 -33.24 1.84 23.24
C ASN A 166 -34.14 2.48 22.17
N MET A 167 -34.93 1.72 21.43
CA MET A 167 -35.91 2.25 20.48
C MET A 167 -37.04 3.03 21.16
N GLU A 168 -37.63 2.49 22.22
CA GLU A 168 -38.66 3.20 23.00
C GLU A 168 -38.12 4.49 23.60
N LEU A 169 -36.89 4.45 24.15
CA LEU A 169 -36.22 5.66 24.64
C LEU A 169 -35.98 6.66 23.52
N THR A 170 -35.46 6.23 22.36
CA THR A 170 -35.20 7.08 21.19
C THR A 170 -36.47 7.83 20.77
N HIS A 171 -37.59 7.13 20.67
CA HIS A 171 -38.89 7.74 20.38
C HIS A 171 -39.37 8.70 21.49
N SER A 172 -39.23 8.32 22.77
CA SER A 172 -39.64 9.17 23.90
C SER A 172 -38.84 10.48 24.00
N LEU A 173 -37.59 10.47 23.52
CA LEU A 173 -36.71 11.63 23.46
C LEU A 173 -36.99 12.53 22.24
N GLY A 174 -37.89 12.09 21.35
CA GLY A 174 -38.34 12.84 20.17
C GLY A 174 -37.51 12.59 18.90
N PHE A 175 -36.63 11.57 18.89
CA PHE A 175 -35.90 11.15 17.69
C PHE A 175 -36.76 10.14 16.91
N THR A 176 -37.72 10.64 16.14
CA THR A 176 -38.70 9.80 15.43
C THR A 176 -38.32 9.45 14.00
N GLU A 177 -37.33 10.16 13.43
CA GLU A 177 -36.96 10.05 12.02
C GLU A 177 -35.75 9.10 11.83
N GLY A 178 -35.64 8.52 10.63
CA GLY A 178 -34.50 7.67 10.24
C GLY A 178 -34.60 6.20 10.65
N LEU A 179 -35.62 5.79 11.41
CA LEU A 179 -35.80 4.38 11.82
C LEU A 179 -36.88 3.65 11.01
N SER A 180 -37.75 4.35 10.29
CA SER A 180 -38.85 3.74 9.54
C SER A 180 -38.44 3.16 8.17
N GLY A 181 -37.23 3.46 7.70
CA GLY A 181 -36.74 3.09 6.38
C GLY A 181 -36.35 1.62 6.22
N CYS A 182 -36.16 1.22 4.97
CA CYS A 182 -35.63 -0.09 4.59
C CYS A 182 -34.20 0.06 4.08
N ILE A 183 -33.26 -0.71 4.65
CA ILE A 183 -31.87 -0.74 4.21
C ILE A 183 -31.74 -1.69 3.03
N HIS A 184 -31.08 -1.22 1.98
CA HIS A 184 -30.70 -1.99 0.80
C HIS A 184 -29.19 -1.98 0.63
N ARG A 185 -28.65 -3.11 0.17
CA ARG A 185 -27.22 -3.31 -0.08
C ARG A 185 -26.95 -3.39 -1.58
N ILE A 186 -26.03 -2.57 -2.07
CA ILE A 186 -25.56 -2.55 -3.45
C ILE A 186 -24.13 -3.05 -3.47
N ASP A 187 -23.86 -4.17 -4.14
CA ASP A 187 -22.51 -4.70 -4.33
C ASP A 187 -22.06 -4.54 -5.78
N LEU A 188 -20.87 -3.98 -5.97
CA LEU A 188 -20.12 -3.97 -7.22
C LEU A 188 -18.92 -4.94 -7.11
N PRO A 189 -18.37 -5.41 -8.24
CA PRO A 189 -17.15 -6.22 -8.21
C PRO A 189 -16.02 -5.54 -7.43
N ALA A 190 -15.27 -6.33 -6.65
CA ALA A 190 -14.20 -5.84 -5.76
C ALA A 190 -13.06 -6.86 -5.60
N HIS A 191 -12.77 -7.65 -6.65
CA HIS A 191 -11.81 -8.77 -6.58
C HIS A 191 -10.34 -8.33 -6.70
N SER A 192 -10.12 -7.10 -7.18
CA SER A 192 -8.81 -6.51 -7.39
C SER A 192 -8.80 -5.05 -6.92
N VAL A 193 -7.61 -4.47 -6.75
CA VAL A 193 -7.47 -3.05 -6.39
C VAL A 193 -8.17 -2.17 -7.42
N GLU A 194 -8.01 -2.49 -8.70
CA GLU A 194 -8.64 -1.80 -9.82
C GLU A 194 -10.18 -1.81 -9.72
N ASP A 195 -10.76 -2.93 -9.30
CA ASP A 195 -12.21 -3.06 -9.11
C ASP A 195 -12.71 -2.15 -7.97
N VAL A 196 -11.99 -2.12 -6.84
CA VAL A 196 -12.35 -1.27 -5.69
C VAL A 196 -12.28 0.21 -6.07
N LEU A 197 -11.23 0.61 -6.80
CA LEU A 197 -11.09 1.98 -7.29
C LEU A 197 -12.28 2.33 -8.19
N LEU A 198 -12.59 1.50 -9.20
CA LEU A 198 -13.73 1.72 -10.09
C LEU A 198 -15.07 1.78 -9.35
N ALA A 199 -15.32 0.86 -8.40
CA ALA A 199 -16.56 0.85 -7.62
C ALA A 199 -16.75 2.15 -6.84
N ASN A 200 -15.68 2.66 -6.21
CA ASN A 200 -15.72 3.95 -5.50
C ASN A 200 -16.05 5.11 -6.45
N MET A 201 -15.42 5.13 -7.64
CA MET A 201 -15.71 6.15 -8.65
C MET A 201 -17.16 6.11 -9.12
N ILE A 202 -17.74 4.90 -9.29
CA ILE A 202 -19.16 4.72 -9.65
C ILE A 202 -20.07 5.19 -8.51
N PHE A 203 -19.77 4.88 -7.25
CA PHE A 203 -20.59 5.32 -6.13
C PHE A 203 -20.62 6.85 -5.97
N GLN A 204 -19.52 7.53 -6.24
CA GLN A 204 -19.49 9.01 -6.27
C GLN A 204 -20.45 9.60 -7.31
N GLN A 205 -20.59 8.94 -8.47
CA GLN A 205 -21.55 9.36 -9.51
C GLN A 205 -22.98 8.96 -9.19
N LEU A 206 -23.18 7.80 -8.55
CA LEU A 206 -24.49 7.29 -8.18
C LEU A 206 -25.12 8.08 -7.02
N ALA A 207 -24.31 8.57 -6.08
CA ALA A 207 -24.78 9.23 -4.86
C ALA A 207 -25.75 10.39 -5.09
N PRO A 208 -25.48 11.37 -5.97
CA PRO A 208 -26.43 12.44 -6.27
C PRO A 208 -27.78 11.92 -6.81
N GLU A 209 -27.75 10.93 -7.71
CA GLU A 209 -28.98 10.35 -8.28
C GLU A 209 -29.82 9.62 -7.22
N LEU A 210 -29.17 8.94 -6.26
CA LEU A 210 -29.87 8.30 -5.14
C LEU A 210 -30.58 9.36 -4.28
N ILE A 211 -29.88 10.45 -3.93
CA ILE A 211 -30.43 11.53 -3.09
C ILE A 211 -31.60 12.23 -3.79
N GLU A 212 -31.49 12.53 -5.08
CA GLU A 212 -32.57 13.15 -5.86
C GLU A 212 -33.84 12.28 -5.89
N ARG A 213 -33.68 10.96 -5.78
CA ARG A 213 -34.78 9.99 -5.71
C ARG A 213 -35.30 9.76 -4.28
N GLY A 214 -34.83 10.54 -3.31
CA GLY A 214 -35.25 10.44 -1.91
C GLY A 214 -34.65 9.24 -1.17
N LEU A 215 -33.51 8.72 -1.63
CA LEU A 215 -32.76 7.66 -0.96
C LEU A 215 -31.61 8.29 -0.16
N ASP A 216 -31.32 7.73 1.00
CA ASP A 216 -30.21 8.19 1.84
C ASP A 216 -29.04 7.21 1.77
N ILE A 217 -27.83 7.74 1.76
CA ILE A 217 -26.61 6.94 1.88
C ILE A 217 -26.36 6.67 3.35
N LEU A 218 -26.20 5.39 3.70
CA LEU A 218 -26.03 4.97 5.08
C LEU A 218 -24.57 4.63 5.41
N LEU A 219 -23.93 3.84 4.54
CA LEU A 219 -22.59 3.32 4.78
C LEU A 219 -21.93 2.95 3.45
N GLN A 220 -20.62 3.17 3.33
CA GLN A 220 -19.83 2.69 2.20
C GLN A 220 -18.61 1.90 2.68
N LYS A 221 -18.39 0.72 2.10
CA LYS A 221 -17.22 -0.12 2.38
C LYS A 221 -16.72 -0.79 1.10
N ARG A 222 -15.55 -0.37 0.63
CA ARG A 222 -14.90 -0.90 -0.59
C ARG A 222 -15.83 -0.88 -1.81
N GLY A 223 -16.29 -2.05 -2.27
CA GLY A 223 -17.21 -2.23 -3.39
C GLY A 223 -18.68 -2.35 -2.99
N THR A 224 -19.02 -2.05 -1.74
CA THR A 224 -20.39 -2.13 -1.22
C THR A 224 -20.88 -0.77 -0.73
N LEU A 225 -22.14 -0.46 -1.05
CA LEU A 225 -22.87 0.73 -0.61
C LEU A 225 -24.20 0.31 0.02
N TRP A 226 -24.50 0.82 1.22
CA TRP A 226 -25.78 0.64 1.88
C TRP A 226 -26.59 1.93 1.80
N VAL A 227 -27.86 1.80 1.45
CA VAL A 227 -28.78 2.92 1.24
C VAL A 227 -30.10 2.68 1.96
N VAL A 228 -30.79 3.73 2.38
CA VAL A 228 -32.11 3.67 3.00
C VAL A 228 -33.16 4.23 2.07
N GLY A 229 -34.26 3.51 1.86
CA GLY A 229 -35.43 3.99 1.12
C GLY A 229 -36.21 2.88 0.42
N ASP A 230 -36.82 3.20 -0.72
CA ASP A 230 -37.62 2.26 -1.53
C ASP A 230 -36.73 1.45 -2.49
N GLU A 231 -36.81 0.12 -2.45
CA GLU A 231 -36.06 -0.78 -3.35
C GLU A 231 -36.28 -0.45 -4.83
N SER A 232 -37.51 -0.07 -5.21
CA SER A 232 -37.86 0.25 -6.59
C SER A 232 -37.07 1.45 -7.10
N GLN A 233 -36.87 2.47 -6.26
CA GLN A 233 -36.06 3.64 -6.58
C GLN A 233 -34.57 3.30 -6.67
N VAL A 234 -34.06 2.43 -5.79
CA VAL A 234 -32.67 1.95 -5.86
C VAL A 234 -32.44 1.22 -7.19
N ARG A 235 -33.37 0.32 -7.55
CA ARG A 235 -33.31 -0.44 -8.80
C ARG A 235 -33.40 0.47 -10.03
N GLU A 236 -34.27 1.47 -9.99
CA GLU A 236 -34.43 2.45 -11.06
C GLU A 236 -33.15 3.28 -11.24
N ALA A 237 -32.56 3.77 -10.15
CA ALA A 237 -31.29 4.51 -10.18
C ALA A 237 -30.16 3.66 -10.81
N LEU A 238 -30.00 2.41 -10.37
CA LEU A 238 -28.99 1.50 -10.93
C LEU A 238 -29.24 1.19 -12.41
N THR A 239 -30.50 1.13 -12.83
CA THR A 239 -30.91 0.84 -14.22
C THR A 239 -30.77 2.08 -15.11
N GLY A 240 -30.98 3.28 -14.58
CA GLY A 240 -30.77 4.55 -15.27
C GLY A 240 -29.29 4.89 -15.41
N LEU A 241 -28.47 4.48 -14.43
CA LEU A 241 -27.06 4.86 -14.38
C LEU A 241 -26.23 4.16 -15.46
N THR A 242 -25.81 4.97 -16.43
CA THR A 242 -24.84 4.61 -17.46
C THR A 242 -23.57 5.43 -17.25
N VAL A 243 -22.45 4.76 -17.07
CA VAL A 243 -21.17 5.40 -16.79
C VAL A 243 -20.25 5.25 -17.99
N ASN A 244 -19.78 6.36 -18.55
CA ASN A 244 -18.72 6.31 -19.55
C ASN A 244 -17.34 6.61 -18.90
N PRO A 245 -16.24 6.03 -19.41
CA PRO A 245 -14.91 6.22 -18.83
C PRO A 245 -14.44 7.68 -18.80
N LYS A 246 -14.87 8.51 -19.75
CA LYS A 246 -14.51 9.93 -19.84
C LYS A 246 -15.06 10.71 -18.64
N MET A 247 -16.34 10.54 -18.32
CA MET A 247 -17.00 11.16 -17.17
C MET A 247 -16.33 10.79 -15.86
N LEU A 248 -15.95 9.50 -15.69
CA LEU A 248 -15.23 9.06 -14.49
C LEU A 248 -13.89 9.76 -14.32
N TYR A 249 -13.15 9.94 -15.43
CA TYR A 249 -11.86 10.62 -15.40
C TYR A 249 -12.00 12.11 -15.11
N GLU A 250 -12.92 12.79 -15.80
CA GLU A 250 -13.15 14.23 -15.67
C GLU A 250 -13.70 14.62 -14.29
N ALA A 251 -14.51 13.75 -13.68
CA ALA A 251 -15.09 14.03 -12.37
C ALA A 251 -14.10 13.84 -11.19
N LEU A 252 -13.09 12.97 -11.34
CA LEU A 252 -12.32 12.47 -10.19
C LEU A 252 -10.81 12.67 -10.29
N PHE A 253 -10.25 12.83 -11.49
CA PHE A 253 -8.82 13.03 -11.68
C PHE A 253 -8.48 14.48 -12.09
N ASN A 254 -7.34 14.96 -11.61
CA ASN A 254 -6.82 16.29 -11.91
C ASN A 254 -5.69 16.25 -12.95
N GLU A 255 -5.23 17.42 -13.42
CA GLU A 255 -4.18 17.51 -14.45
C GLU A 255 -2.86 16.81 -14.09
N LYS A 256 -2.50 16.77 -12.79
CA LYS A 256 -1.27 16.14 -12.30
C LYS A 256 -1.23 14.62 -12.53
N ILE A 257 -2.38 13.96 -12.44
CA ILE A 257 -2.49 12.52 -12.71
C ILE A 257 -2.15 12.21 -14.18
N PHE A 258 -2.46 13.13 -15.09
CA PHE A 258 -2.08 12.98 -16.49
C PHE A 258 -0.57 13.05 -16.71
N ASP A 259 0.17 13.87 -15.94
CA ASP A 259 1.64 13.91 -16.00
C ASP A 259 2.25 12.58 -15.54
N THR A 260 1.64 11.97 -14.51
CA THR A 260 2.05 10.66 -14.00
C THR A 260 1.84 9.55 -15.03
N ILE A 261 0.72 9.60 -15.78
CA ILE A 261 0.45 8.68 -16.88
C ILE A 261 1.54 8.82 -17.96
N LEU A 262 1.79 10.05 -18.41
CA LEU A 262 2.70 10.32 -19.53
C LEU A 262 4.16 10.03 -19.22
N SER A 263 4.62 10.32 -18.01
CA SER A 263 5.97 9.93 -17.56
C SER A 263 6.17 8.41 -17.52
N GLY A 264 5.08 7.63 -17.46
CA GLY A 264 5.12 6.16 -17.48
C GLY A 264 5.16 5.55 -18.86
N LEU A 265 4.96 6.36 -19.91
CA LEU A 265 4.87 5.90 -21.29
C LEU A 265 6.26 5.73 -21.91
N PRO A 266 6.57 4.58 -22.54
CA PRO A 266 7.82 4.45 -23.27
C PRO A 266 7.96 5.51 -24.38
N PRO A 267 9.18 6.02 -24.63
CA PRO A 267 9.44 7.06 -25.64
C PRO A 267 8.98 6.67 -27.06
N GLU A 268 8.92 5.37 -27.33
CA GLU A 268 8.63 4.76 -28.63
C GLU A 268 7.22 4.15 -28.71
N LEU A 269 6.25 4.73 -27.99
CA LEU A 269 4.88 4.23 -28.02
C LEU A 269 4.20 4.44 -29.37
N GLU A 270 3.46 3.40 -29.76
CA GLU A 270 2.59 3.44 -30.91
C GLU A 270 1.33 4.23 -30.57
N VAL A 271 0.86 5.17 -31.39
CA VAL A 271 -0.42 5.88 -31.10
C VAL A 271 -1.57 4.89 -31.01
N SER A 272 -1.53 3.80 -31.80
CA SER A 272 -2.45 2.65 -31.68
C SER A 272 -2.39 1.93 -30.33
N SER A 273 -1.25 1.96 -29.64
CA SER A 273 -1.05 1.44 -28.28
C SER A 273 -1.50 2.43 -27.21
N VAL A 274 -1.62 3.72 -27.57
CA VAL A 274 -1.98 4.83 -26.67
C VAL A 274 -3.41 5.34 -26.91
N LYS A 275 -4.15 4.82 -27.89
CA LYS A 275 -5.54 5.23 -28.18
C LYS A 275 -6.46 5.16 -26.95
N TYR A 276 -6.15 4.30 -25.99
CA TYR A 276 -6.85 4.18 -24.71
C TYR A 276 -6.45 5.25 -23.68
N LEU A 277 -5.47 6.11 -23.93
CA LEU A 277 -5.19 7.30 -23.11
C LEU A 277 -5.89 8.54 -23.67
N LEU A 278 -6.28 8.51 -24.95
CA LEU A 278 -6.84 9.66 -25.68
C LEU A 278 -8.36 9.77 -25.51
N VAL A 279 -8.87 9.72 -24.27
CA VAL A 279 -10.32 9.94 -23.99
C VAL A 279 -10.68 11.38 -23.70
N ASN A 280 -9.66 12.20 -23.40
CA ASN A 280 -9.83 13.62 -23.17
C ASN A 280 -8.72 14.37 -23.92
N GLU A 281 -9.10 15.51 -24.49
CA GLU A 281 -8.21 16.41 -25.22
C GLU A 281 -7.00 16.84 -24.41
N ALA A 282 -7.11 17.01 -23.09
CA ALA A 282 -5.99 17.35 -22.20
C ALA A 282 -4.86 16.31 -22.27
N ILE A 283 -5.19 15.01 -22.24
CA ILE A 283 -4.20 13.94 -22.37
C ILE A 283 -3.59 13.94 -23.78
N ALA A 284 -4.42 14.20 -24.78
CA ALA A 284 -4.00 14.27 -26.17
C ALA A 284 -3.04 15.44 -26.45
N ILE A 285 -3.29 16.61 -25.85
CA ILE A 285 -2.40 17.79 -25.88
C ILE A 285 -1.07 17.48 -25.23
N LYS A 286 -1.08 16.86 -24.05
CA LYS A 286 0.17 16.52 -23.37
C LYS A 286 0.96 15.43 -24.12
N LEU A 287 0.30 14.43 -24.70
CA LEU A 287 0.95 13.47 -25.60
C LEU A 287 1.53 14.17 -26.83
N ALA A 288 0.78 15.07 -27.46
CA ALA A 288 1.24 15.86 -28.60
C ALA A 288 2.48 16.69 -28.25
N THR A 289 2.50 17.31 -27.07
CA THR A 289 3.64 18.05 -26.54
C THR A 289 4.86 17.13 -26.36
N ALA A 290 4.66 15.93 -25.80
CA ALA A 290 5.74 14.94 -25.64
C ALA A 290 6.27 14.41 -27.00
N LEU A 291 5.40 14.19 -27.99
CA LEU A 291 5.80 13.80 -29.35
C LEU A 291 6.64 14.89 -30.03
N TYR A 292 6.24 16.15 -29.83
CA TYR A 292 6.91 17.32 -30.37
C TYR A 292 8.25 17.61 -29.69
N GLY A 293 8.35 17.42 -28.37
CA GLY A 293 9.57 17.64 -27.59
C GLY A 293 10.63 16.53 -27.68
N ARG A 294 10.42 15.49 -28.51
CA ARG A 294 11.38 14.39 -28.68
C ARG A 294 12.74 14.90 -29.16
N ARG A 295 13.83 14.33 -28.63
CA ARG A 295 15.21 14.69 -28.98
C ARG A 295 15.46 14.88 -30.48
N SER A 296 15.00 13.96 -31.32
CA SER A 296 15.19 14.06 -32.78
C SER A 296 14.48 15.25 -33.41
N ILE A 297 13.32 15.66 -32.88
CA ILE A 297 12.58 16.84 -33.34
C ILE A 297 13.17 18.10 -32.70
N ARG A 298 13.50 18.07 -31.41
CA ARG A 298 14.17 19.15 -30.68
C ARG A 298 15.48 19.58 -31.35
N GLU A 299 16.36 18.62 -31.66
CA GLU A 299 17.61 18.87 -32.38
C GLU A 299 17.38 19.45 -33.78
N ILE A 300 16.24 19.14 -34.42
CA ILE A 300 15.86 19.79 -35.68
C ILE A 300 15.42 21.23 -35.39
N LEU A 301 14.47 21.44 -34.49
CA LEU A 301 13.93 22.76 -34.16
C LEU A 301 15.02 23.75 -33.71
N GLU A 302 15.97 23.30 -32.89
CA GLU A 302 17.14 24.08 -32.49
C GLU A 302 17.97 24.53 -33.69
N ARG A 303 18.21 23.63 -34.66
CA ARG A 303 18.92 23.97 -35.90
C ARG A 303 18.17 24.96 -36.79
N TYR A 304 16.85 25.03 -36.66
CA TYR A 304 15.99 25.95 -37.40
C TYR A 304 15.55 27.16 -36.58
N ASP A 305 16.13 27.39 -35.38
CA ASP A 305 15.81 28.54 -34.53
C ASP A 305 14.31 28.59 -34.18
N LEU A 306 13.79 27.43 -33.75
CA LEU A 306 12.42 27.16 -33.31
C LEU A 306 12.41 26.49 -31.92
N SER A 307 13.43 26.71 -31.09
CA SER A 307 13.48 26.14 -29.73
C SER A 307 12.36 26.72 -28.85
N ASP A 308 12.07 28.00 -29.01
CA ASP A 308 11.04 28.73 -28.26
C ASP A 308 9.64 28.13 -28.45
N THR A 309 9.37 27.45 -29.57
CA THR A 309 8.08 26.79 -29.78
C THR A 309 7.89 25.55 -28.91
N ILE A 310 8.97 24.97 -28.37
CA ILE A 310 8.89 23.89 -27.37
C ILE A 310 8.54 24.49 -26.00
N GLU A 311 9.18 25.60 -25.63
CA GLU A 311 8.92 26.31 -24.38
C GLU A 311 7.52 26.92 -24.34
N GLN A 312 7.01 27.33 -25.51
CA GLN A 312 5.65 27.86 -25.69
C GLN A 312 4.62 26.75 -26.00
N ALA A 313 4.92 25.47 -25.83
CA ALA A 313 3.98 24.40 -26.19
C ALA A 313 2.63 24.55 -25.47
N ALA A 314 2.63 24.91 -24.19
CA ALA A 314 1.41 25.17 -23.43
C ALA A 314 0.57 26.31 -24.04
N GLU A 315 1.22 27.35 -24.57
CA GLU A 315 0.56 28.46 -25.26
C GLU A 315 0.02 28.04 -26.62
N ILE A 316 0.80 27.25 -27.37
CA ILE A 316 0.44 26.77 -28.71
C ILE A 316 -0.81 25.90 -28.64
N PHE A 317 -0.92 25.02 -27.65
CA PHE A 317 -2.06 24.11 -27.49
C PHE A 317 -3.20 24.68 -26.62
N ARG A 318 -3.12 25.93 -26.17
CA ARG A 318 -4.13 26.56 -25.29
C ARG A 318 -5.54 26.47 -25.87
N ASP A 319 -5.67 26.73 -27.17
CA ASP A 319 -6.97 26.77 -27.86
C ASP A 319 -7.40 25.40 -28.42
N GLY A 320 -6.86 24.31 -27.87
CA GLY A 320 -7.16 22.93 -28.26
C GLY A 320 -6.10 22.28 -29.15
N LEU A 321 -6.13 20.95 -29.20
CA LEU A 321 -5.12 20.13 -29.87
C LEU A 321 -5.01 20.45 -31.37
N GLU A 322 -6.16 20.57 -32.04
CA GLU A 322 -6.22 20.81 -33.48
C GLU A 322 -5.70 22.20 -33.85
N ASN A 323 -6.07 23.22 -33.07
CA ASN A 323 -5.61 24.60 -33.27
C ASN A 323 -4.11 24.73 -32.98
N GLY A 324 -3.62 24.03 -31.95
CA GLY A 324 -2.20 23.98 -31.66
C GLY A 324 -1.38 23.30 -32.76
N ILE A 325 -1.87 22.21 -33.36
CA ILE A 325 -1.22 21.59 -34.53
C ILE A 325 -1.20 22.54 -35.73
N LYS A 326 -2.29 23.28 -35.97
CA LYS A 326 -2.36 24.29 -37.05
C LYS A 326 -1.36 25.42 -36.82
N SER A 327 -1.32 25.98 -35.60
CA SER A 327 -0.39 27.04 -35.19
C SER A 327 1.06 26.58 -35.31
N LEU A 328 1.36 25.38 -34.81
CA LEU A 328 2.69 24.78 -34.91
C LEU A 328 3.12 24.58 -36.36
N TRP A 329 2.25 24.03 -37.21
CA TRP A 329 2.53 23.86 -38.63
C TRP A 329 2.79 25.18 -39.34
N GLN A 330 2.00 26.22 -39.02
CA GLN A 330 2.19 27.54 -39.59
C GLN A 330 3.57 28.12 -39.25
N LYS A 331 3.98 28.07 -37.96
CA LYS A 331 5.30 28.52 -37.52
C LYS A 331 6.43 27.77 -38.22
N VAL A 332 6.34 26.44 -38.31
CA VAL A 332 7.31 25.61 -39.03
C VAL A 332 7.38 25.97 -40.51
N ARG A 333 6.22 26.15 -41.17
CA ARG A 333 6.13 26.50 -42.60
C ARG A 333 6.76 27.86 -42.88
N GLU A 334 6.46 28.87 -42.08
CA GLU A 334 6.99 30.23 -42.24
C GLU A 334 8.52 30.25 -42.09
N LYS A 335 9.04 29.54 -41.09
CA LYS A 335 10.49 29.47 -40.85
C LYS A 335 11.21 28.65 -41.94
N VAL A 336 10.66 27.51 -42.37
CA VAL A 336 11.23 26.73 -43.49
C VAL A 336 11.19 27.53 -44.80
N ALA A 337 10.11 28.28 -45.06
CA ALA A 337 10.01 29.15 -46.23
C ALA A 337 11.04 30.31 -46.21
N SER A 338 11.36 30.83 -45.02
CA SER A 338 12.35 31.90 -44.84
C SER A 338 13.79 31.49 -45.17
N GLN A 339 14.11 30.19 -45.13
CA GLN A 339 15.46 29.68 -45.39
C GLN A 339 15.79 29.42 -46.87
N GLY A 340 14.85 29.68 -47.78
CA GLY A 340 15.14 29.85 -49.20
C GLY A 340 14.63 28.76 -50.15
N ARG A 341 14.01 29.24 -51.24
CA ARG A 341 13.48 28.59 -52.45
C ARG A 341 12.18 27.78 -52.30
N SER A 342 11.10 28.35 -52.85
CA SER A 342 9.88 27.76 -53.45
C SER A 342 9.45 26.33 -53.06
N LEU A 343 9.67 25.89 -51.82
CA LEU A 343 8.99 24.71 -51.31
C LEU A 343 7.51 25.05 -51.13
N LYS A 344 6.68 24.54 -52.04
CA LYS A 344 5.22 24.56 -51.88
C LYS A 344 4.83 23.56 -50.78
N LEU A 345 5.07 23.94 -49.53
CA LEU A 345 4.51 23.24 -48.38
C LEU A 345 2.99 23.46 -48.35
N PRO A 346 2.19 22.44 -47.98
CA PRO A 346 0.75 22.57 -47.92
C PRO A 346 0.32 23.68 -46.95
N THR A 347 -0.68 24.47 -47.35
CA THR A 347 -1.22 25.56 -46.52
C THR A 347 -1.95 25.06 -45.28
N HIS A 348 -2.43 23.81 -45.32
CA HIS A 348 -3.11 23.14 -44.23
C HIS A 348 -2.51 21.75 -44.03
N VAL A 349 -2.11 21.43 -42.80
CA VAL A 349 -1.80 20.04 -42.39
C VAL A 349 -3.06 19.28 -41.99
N VAL A 350 -4.11 20.02 -41.63
CA VAL A 350 -5.39 19.50 -41.18
C VAL A 350 -6.46 20.01 -42.17
N PRO A 351 -6.71 19.33 -43.30
CA PRO A 351 -7.82 19.71 -44.17
C PRO A 351 -9.15 19.23 -43.54
N ALA A 352 -10.26 19.88 -43.90
CA ALA A 352 -11.61 19.37 -43.68
C ALA A 352 -11.84 17.93 -44.22
N GLY A 353 -10.90 17.40 -45.02
CA GLY A 353 -10.84 16.03 -45.57
C GLY A 353 -10.21 14.95 -44.67
N ILE A 354 -9.98 15.20 -43.37
CA ILE A 354 -9.49 14.17 -42.41
C ILE A 354 -10.43 12.94 -42.31
N GLN A 355 -11.71 13.06 -42.71
CA GLN A 355 -12.64 11.92 -42.80
C GLN A 355 -12.23 10.84 -43.83
N ARG A 356 -11.27 11.10 -44.73
CA ARG A 356 -10.91 10.16 -45.83
C ARG A 356 -9.45 9.71 -45.88
N GLY A 357 -8.59 10.15 -44.96
CA GLY A 357 -7.19 9.72 -44.89
C GLY A 357 -6.42 9.98 -46.20
N GLU A 358 -6.27 11.25 -46.59
CA GLU A 358 -5.53 11.65 -47.81
C GLU A 358 -4.01 11.75 -47.57
N LYS A 359 -3.22 11.01 -48.35
CA LYS A 359 -1.75 10.81 -48.21
C LYS A 359 -0.95 12.11 -48.31
N LEU A 360 -0.27 12.51 -47.23
CA LEU A 360 0.85 13.47 -47.28
C LEU A 360 2.12 12.86 -47.91
N ALA A 361 2.11 11.54 -48.18
CA ALA A 361 3.20 10.79 -48.79
C ALA A 361 3.69 11.34 -50.16
N GLU A 362 2.84 12.06 -50.91
CA GLU A 362 3.27 12.69 -52.16
C GLU A 362 4.19 13.90 -51.92
N TYR A 363 4.06 14.58 -50.78
CA TYR A 363 4.92 15.71 -50.36
C TYR A 363 6.18 15.25 -49.60
N LEU A 364 6.20 14.01 -49.08
CA LEU A 364 7.40 13.40 -48.47
C LEU A 364 8.53 13.13 -49.49
N LYS A 365 8.23 13.23 -50.80
CA LYS A 365 9.24 13.33 -51.85
C LYS A 365 9.89 14.71 -51.79
N ALA A 366 10.82 14.87 -50.85
CA ALA A 366 11.57 16.10 -50.71
C ALA A 366 12.21 16.51 -52.07
N PRO A 367 12.18 17.81 -52.42
CA PRO A 367 12.73 18.28 -53.69
C PRO A 367 14.18 17.79 -53.84
N LYS A 368 14.53 17.29 -55.03
CA LYS A 368 15.91 16.84 -55.34
C LYS A 368 16.95 17.95 -55.25
N GLU A 369 16.50 19.19 -55.08
CA GLU A 369 17.27 20.43 -55.08
C GLU A 369 17.75 20.86 -53.69
N LEU A 370 17.30 20.17 -52.62
CA LEU A 370 17.78 20.40 -51.25
C LEU A 370 19.05 19.59 -50.96
N ASP A 371 19.89 20.10 -50.07
CA ASP A 371 21.00 19.29 -49.53
C ASP A 371 20.47 18.11 -48.71
N ARG A 372 21.28 17.05 -48.62
CA ARG A 372 20.90 15.78 -48.00
C ARG A 372 20.54 15.91 -46.51
N LYS A 373 21.07 16.92 -45.81
CA LYS A 373 20.82 17.14 -44.38
C LYS A 373 19.46 17.82 -44.19
N THR A 374 19.20 18.91 -44.90
CA THR A 374 17.91 19.62 -44.91
C THR A 374 16.77 18.71 -45.40
N GLN A 375 17.03 17.86 -46.39
CA GLN A 375 16.08 16.85 -46.85
C GLN A 375 15.70 15.85 -45.75
N LYS A 376 16.67 15.38 -44.96
CA LYS A 376 16.41 14.46 -43.84
C LYS A 376 15.65 15.14 -42.70
N ASP A 377 16.03 16.37 -42.36
CA ASP A 377 15.39 17.14 -41.30
C ASP A 377 13.92 17.45 -41.65
N LEU A 378 13.66 17.90 -42.88
CA LEU A 378 12.31 18.14 -43.38
C LEU A 378 11.49 16.85 -43.44
N GLN A 379 12.08 15.73 -43.85
CA GLN A 379 11.39 14.44 -43.83
C GLN A 379 11.01 14.00 -42.40
N GLU A 380 11.86 14.23 -41.41
CA GLU A 380 11.56 13.89 -40.02
C GLU A 380 10.50 14.81 -39.41
N LEU A 381 10.51 16.11 -39.74
CA LEU A 381 9.44 17.05 -39.37
C LEU A 381 8.11 16.72 -40.04
N LEU A 382 8.10 16.36 -41.34
CA LEU A 382 6.87 16.01 -42.05
C LEU A 382 6.25 14.72 -41.52
N LYS A 383 7.04 13.76 -41.02
CA LYS A 383 6.52 12.57 -40.32
C LYS A 383 5.71 12.92 -39.07
N LEU A 384 6.01 14.06 -38.43
CA LEU A 384 5.25 14.56 -37.28
C LEU A 384 3.80 14.91 -37.66
N PHE A 385 3.54 15.23 -38.92
CA PHE A 385 2.23 15.68 -39.40
C PHE A 385 1.58 14.70 -40.39
N ASP A 386 2.28 13.64 -40.79
CA ASP A 386 1.79 12.64 -41.74
C ASP A 386 1.03 11.50 -41.03
N TYR A 387 -0.22 11.26 -41.42
CA TYR A 387 -1.02 10.12 -40.91
C TYR A 387 -0.58 8.78 -41.52
N SER A 388 0.06 8.79 -42.70
CA SER A 388 0.49 7.58 -43.42
C SER A 388 1.82 6.98 -42.95
N SER A 389 2.59 7.76 -42.18
CA SER A 389 3.80 7.31 -41.50
C SER A 389 3.46 6.27 -40.42
N ASN A 390 4.36 5.30 -40.17
CA ASN A 390 4.22 4.33 -39.07
C ASN A 390 3.75 5.08 -37.81
N GLY A 391 2.58 4.70 -37.27
CA GLY A 391 1.74 5.52 -36.40
C GLY A 391 2.30 5.87 -35.01
N TYR A 392 3.62 5.98 -34.84
CA TYR A 392 4.33 6.10 -33.58
C TYR A 392 4.92 7.52 -33.40
N ARG A 393 4.73 8.42 -34.39
CA ARG A 393 5.40 9.74 -34.43
C ARG A 393 4.54 10.89 -34.95
N SER A 394 3.24 10.72 -35.15
CA SER A 394 2.40 11.71 -35.84
C SER A 394 1.36 12.35 -34.93
N LEU A 395 1.38 13.69 -34.84
CA LEU A 395 0.37 14.51 -34.17
C LEU A 395 -1.00 14.37 -34.83
N THR A 396 -1.03 14.22 -36.16
CA THR A 396 -2.26 14.00 -36.93
C THR A 396 -2.95 12.69 -36.53
N ASN A 397 -2.16 11.64 -36.27
CA ASN A 397 -2.71 10.38 -35.76
C ASN A 397 -3.26 10.50 -34.32
N VAL A 398 -2.69 11.38 -33.49
CA VAL A 398 -3.23 11.67 -32.15
C VAL A 398 -4.62 12.32 -32.25
N VAL A 399 -4.79 13.33 -33.13
CA VAL A 399 -6.11 13.97 -33.36
C VAL A 399 -7.12 12.98 -33.93
N LEU A 400 -6.72 12.17 -34.90
CA LEU A 400 -7.58 11.16 -35.52
C LEU A 400 -8.09 10.13 -34.51
N GLU A 401 -7.20 9.62 -33.66
CA GLU A 401 -7.58 8.66 -32.63
C GLU A 401 -8.40 9.33 -31.51
N LEU A 402 -8.10 10.57 -31.12
CA LEU A 402 -8.93 11.33 -30.16
C LEU A 402 -10.37 11.46 -30.68
N ARG A 403 -10.55 11.94 -31.92
CA ARG A 403 -11.88 12.10 -32.52
C ARG A 403 -12.63 10.77 -32.64
N ARG A 404 -11.94 9.71 -33.05
CA ARG A 404 -12.53 8.37 -33.13
C ARG A 404 -12.98 7.90 -31.75
N MET A 405 -12.16 8.14 -30.71
CA MET A 405 -12.54 7.81 -29.34
C MET A 405 -13.71 8.67 -28.86
N GLU A 406 -13.77 9.95 -29.21
CA GLU A 406 -14.91 10.82 -28.90
C GLU A 406 -16.19 10.35 -29.58
N GLU A 407 -16.13 9.96 -30.86
CA GLU A 407 -17.25 9.37 -31.60
C GLU A 407 -17.70 8.04 -30.96
N ASP A 408 -16.77 7.15 -30.61
CA ASP A 408 -17.07 5.88 -29.93
C ASP A 408 -17.67 6.10 -28.53
N VAL A 409 -17.20 7.11 -27.79
CA VAL A 409 -17.76 7.49 -26.47
C VAL A 409 -19.15 8.10 -26.63
N GLN A 410 -19.35 9.02 -27.58
CA GLN A 410 -20.65 9.64 -27.86
C GLN A 410 -21.68 8.62 -28.34
N SER A 411 -21.26 7.65 -29.15
CA SER A 411 -22.12 6.54 -29.59
C SER A 411 -22.34 5.47 -28.52
N GLY A 412 -21.72 5.61 -27.35
CA GLY A 412 -21.91 4.75 -26.18
C GLY A 412 -21.23 3.38 -26.28
N VAL A 413 -20.25 3.20 -27.17
CA VAL A 413 -19.53 1.93 -27.35
C VAL A 413 -18.85 1.47 -26.05
N TYR A 414 -18.38 2.42 -25.25
CA TYR A 414 -17.67 2.18 -23.99
C TYR A 414 -18.53 2.42 -22.74
N ASN A 415 -19.83 2.63 -22.92
CA ASN A 415 -20.73 2.85 -21.79
C ASN A 415 -20.84 1.58 -20.96
N LEU A 416 -20.69 1.73 -19.65
CA LEU A 416 -20.90 0.68 -18.66
C LEU A 416 -22.29 0.87 -18.04
N GLN A 417 -23.18 -0.07 -18.30
CA GLN A 417 -24.49 -0.13 -17.67
C GLN A 417 -24.35 -0.73 -16.26
N VAL A 418 -24.48 0.08 -15.21
CA VAL A 418 -24.13 -0.34 -13.84
C VAL A 418 -24.99 -1.52 -13.37
N ALA A 419 -26.28 -1.54 -13.71
CA ALA A 419 -27.20 -2.65 -13.41
C ALA A 419 -26.80 -4.03 -13.99
N GLU A 420 -25.93 -4.11 -15.00
CA GLU A 420 -25.42 -5.41 -15.49
C GLU A 420 -24.39 -6.05 -14.54
N PHE A 421 -23.76 -5.23 -13.70
CA PHE A 421 -22.66 -5.60 -12.82
C PHE A 421 -23.03 -5.57 -11.34
N ALA A 422 -24.03 -4.78 -10.96
CA ALA A 422 -24.47 -4.63 -9.59
C ALA A 422 -25.32 -5.81 -9.09
N LEU A 423 -25.16 -6.12 -7.80
CA LEU A 423 -26.09 -6.91 -7.01
C LEU A 423 -26.85 -5.96 -6.08
N LEU A 424 -28.17 -6.13 -6.00
CA LEU A 424 -29.04 -5.49 -5.02
C LEU A 424 -29.54 -6.56 -4.06
N ASN A 425 -29.21 -6.43 -2.77
CA ASN A 425 -29.54 -7.40 -1.72
C ASN A 425 -29.09 -8.84 -2.11
N GLY A 426 -27.89 -8.97 -2.68
CA GLY A 426 -27.32 -10.24 -3.16
C GLY A 426 -27.93 -10.79 -4.46
N SER A 427 -28.94 -10.13 -5.02
CA SER A 427 -29.60 -10.53 -6.27
C SER A 427 -29.18 -9.64 -7.43
N HIS A 428 -29.04 -10.19 -8.64
CA HIS A 428 -28.73 -9.36 -9.81
C HIS A 428 -29.84 -8.33 -10.07
N VAL A 429 -29.44 -7.08 -10.35
CA VAL A 429 -30.38 -6.01 -10.71
C VAL A 429 -31.10 -6.34 -12.02
N THR A 430 -30.35 -6.86 -12.99
CA THR A 430 -30.84 -7.38 -14.27
C THR A 430 -30.76 -8.90 -14.30
N GLY A 431 -31.80 -9.56 -14.82
CA GLY A 431 -31.83 -11.03 -14.89
C GLY A 431 -30.66 -11.59 -15.72
N ARG A 432 -29.82 -12.43 -15.12
CA ARG A 432 -28.74 -13.10 -15.86
C ARG A 432 -29.26 -14.31 -16.62
N ARG A 433 -29.11 -14.29 -17.94
CA ARG A 433 -29.23 -15.50 -18.77
C ARG A 433 -28.05 -16.42 -18.48
N SER A 434 -28.29 -17.74 -18.45
CA SER A 434 -27.21 -18.72 -18.39
C SER A 434 -26.28 -18.54 -19.59
N LEU A 435 -25.01 -18.22 -19.35
CA LEU A 435 -24.00 -18.00 -20.37
C LEU A 435 -23.11 -19.24 -20.50
N ARG A 436 -22.74 -19.59 -21.73
CA ARG A 436 -21.76 -20.66 -21.97
C ARG A 436 -20.38 -20.18 -21.54
N ASN A 437 -19.53 -21.05 -21.01
CA ASN A 437 -18.16 -20.68 -20.60
C ASN A 437 -17.35 -19.97 -21.69
N LYS A 438 -17.58 -20.31 -22.96
CA LYS A 438 -16.90 -19.67 -24.11
C LYS A 438 -17.29 -18.20 -24.34
N SER A 439 -18.46 -17.77 -23.87
CA SER A 439 -18.93 -16.39 -23.97
C SER A 439 -18.56 -15.53 -22.75
N LEU A 440 -17.99 -16.14 -21.70
CA LEU A 440 -17.54 -15.40 -20.52
C LEU A 440 -16.22 -14.70 -20.78
N CYS A 441 -16.05 -13.53 -20.18
CA CYS A 441 -14.84 -12.72 -20.28
C CYS A 441 -13.62 -13.56 -19.88
N PRO A 442 -12.54 -13.59 -20.69
CA PRO A 442 -11.37 -14.40 -20.38
C PRO A 442 -10.58 -13.88 -19.16
N ILE A 443 -10.84 -12.64 -18.71
CA ILE A 443 -10.18 -12.00 -17.56
C ILE A 443 -10.90 -12.39 -16.25
N CYS A 444 -12.12 -11.89 -16.02
CA CYS A 444 -12.84 -12.17 -14.78
C CYS A 444 -13.59 -13.51 -14.79
N ARG A 445 -13.91 -14.06 -15.96
CA ARG A 445 -14.78 -15.24 -16.13
C ARG A 445 -16.19 -15.09 -15.53
N CYS A 446 -16.64 -13.86 -15.23
CA CYS A 446 -17.94 -13.59 -14.59
C CYS A 446 -18.99 -13.03 -15.56
N PHE A 447 -18.59 -12.25 -16.56
CA PHE A 447 -19.49 -11.43 -17.38
C PHE A 447 -19.34 -11.76 -18.88
N PRO A 448 -20.36 -11.49 -19.72
CA PRO A 448 -20.27 -11.75 -21.16
C PRO A 448 -19.20 -10.90 -21.85
N GLN A 449 -18.58 -11.45 -22.87
CA GLN A 449 -17.67 -10.74 -23.76
C GLN A 449 -18.45 -9.74 -24.64
N GLN A 450 -18.16 -8.45 -24.52
CA GLN A 450 -18.85 -7.37 -25.24
C GLN A 450 -17.85 -6.57 -26.09
N ILE A 451 -16.83 -6.00 -25.45
CA ILE A 451 -15.85 -5.09 -26.05
C ILE A 451 -14.69 -5.87 -26.66
N GLN A 452 -14.31 -5.53 -27.89
CA GLN A 452 -13.11 -6.03 -28.53
C GLN A 452 -11.94 -5.07 -28.28
N GLY A 453 -10.95 -5.49 -27.50
CA GLY A 453 -9.76 -4.71 -27.17
C GLY A 453 -8.47 -5.40 -27.60
N GLN A 454 -7.38 -4.64 -27.73
CA GLN A 454 -6.06 -5.26 -27.87
C GLN A 454 -5.70 -5.95 -26.56
N GLY A 455 -5.49 -7.26 -26.62
CA GLY A 455 -5.19 -8.04 -25.43
C GLY A 455 -3.77 -7.84 -24.94
N LEU A 456 -3.61 -7.08 -23.87
CA LEU A 456 -2.49 -7.27 -22.93
C LEU A 456 -2.86 -8.49 -22.08
N ILE A 457 -2.50 -9.70 -22.50
CA ILE A 457 -2.88 -10.93 -21.78
C ILE A 457 -1.86 -11.27 -20.71
N THR A 458 -2.34 -11.46 -19.47
CA THR A 458 -1.62 -12.11 -18.36
C THR A 458 -1.15 -13.50 -18.78
N GLY A 459 0.15 -13.79 -18.71
CA GLY A 459 0.69 -15.13 -18.95
C GLY A 459 0.05 -16.20 -18.06
N SER A 460 0.19 -17.45 -18.50
CA SER A 460 -0.28 -18.67 -17.85
C SER A 460 0.02 -18.76 -16.34
N PRO A 461 -0.78 -19.51 -15.55
CA PRO A 461 -0.76 -19.54 -14.08
C PRO A 461 0.50 -20.16 -13.42
N LYS A 462 1.63 -20.28 -14.11
CA LYS A 462 2.83 -20.97 -13.62
C LYS A 462 4.09 -20.10 -13.48
N THR A 463 4.07 -18.83 -13.87
CA THR A 463 5.24 -17.94 -13.76
C THR A 463 4.80 -16.51 -13.46
N ASP A 464 5.56 -15.81 -12.60
CA ASP A 464 5.33 -14.41 -12.24
C ASP A 464 5.04 -13.54 -13.47
N SER A 465 3.79 -13.08 -13.55
CA SER A 465 3.25 -11.93 -14.29
C SER A 465 4.03 -11.34 -15.49
N VAL A 466 4.48 -12.17 -16.43
CA VAL A 466 4.85 -11.71 -17.79
C VAL A 466 3.61 -11.80 -18.67
N PHE A 467 3.11 -10.64 -19.12
CA PHE A 467 2.01 -10.58 -20.08
C PHE A 467 2.55 -10.95 -21.46
N GLN A 468 2.05 -12.03 -22.07
CA GLN A 468 2.35 -12.35 -23.47
C GLN A 468 1.15 -11.91 -24.32
N THR A 469 1.40 -11.22 -25.44
CA THR A 469 0.37 -11.08 -26.46
C THR A 469 -0.12 -12.48 -26.84
N HIS A 470 -1.45 -12.67 -26.86
CA HIS A 470 -2.03 -13.98 -27.16
C HIS A 470 -1.45 -14.52 -28.47
N ARG A 471 -0.72 -15.64 -28.38
CA ARG A 471 -0.31 -16.46 -29.52
C ARG A 471 0.27 -15.70 -30.72
N LYS A 472 1.33 -14.88 -30.52
CA LYS A 472 2.13 -14.27 -31.61
C LYS A 472 1.31 -13.59 -32.72
N THR A 473 0.11 -13.13 -32.41
CA THR A 473 -0.79 -12.45 -33.36
C THR A 473 -1.24 -11.16 -32.70
N HIS A 474 -1.45 -10.13 -33.52
CA HIS A 474 -2.15 -8.88 -33.17
C HIS A 474 -3.63 -9.13 -32.78
N SER A 475 -3.91 -10.20 -32.02
CA SER A 475 -5.25 -10.73 -31.81
C SER A 475 -5.94 -9.92 -30.73
N MET A 476 -6.93 -9.17 -31.18
CA MET A 476 -7.91 -8.53 -30.33
C MET A 476 -8.59 -9.60 -29.46
N ILE A 477 -8.68 -9.37 -28.15
CA ILE A 477 -9.49 -10.17 -27.24
C ILE A 477 -10.86 -9.52 -27.07
N ARG A 478 -11.89 -10.33 -26.86
CA ARG A 478 -13.17 -9.79 -26.39
C ARG A 478 -13.26 -9.93 -24.86
N VAL A 479 -13.57 -8.84 -24.18
CA VAL A 479 -13.68 -8.74 -22.71
C VAL A 479 -15.03 -8.15 -22.33
N CYS A 480 -15.44 -8.25 -21.07
CA CYS A 480 -16.63 -7.54 -20.59
C CYS A 480 -16.35 -6.04 -20.40
N GLN A 481 -17.40 -5.22 -20.40
CA GLN A 481 -17.30 -3.78 -20.14
C GLN A 481 -16.62 -3.47 -18.81
N TRP A 482 -16.95 -4.19 -17.73
CA TRP A 482 -16.31 -3.97 -16.42
C TRP A 482 -14.78 -4.13 -16.46
N CYS A 483 -14.26 -5.28 -16.94
CA CYS A 483 -12.81 -5.50 -17.02
C CYS A 483 -12.12 -4.47 -17.91
N PHE A 484 -12.82 -4.02 -18.96
CA PHE A 484 -12.32 -2.99 -19.84
C PHE A 484 -12.21 -1.65 -19.10
N THR A 485 -13.29 -1.19 -18.46
CA THR A 485 -13.33 0.08 -17.71
C THR A 485 -12.40 0.06 -16.49
N ALA A 486 -12.31 -1.04 -15.74
CA ALA A 486 -11.36 -1.16 -14.62
C ALA A 486 -9.90 -1.05 -15.09
N GLY A 487 -9.56 -1.75 -16.19
CA GLY A 487 -8.24 -1.63 -16.82
C GLY A 487 -8.00 -0.29 -17.52
N TYR A 488 -9.03 0.54 -17.65
CA TYR A 488 -8.96 1.91 -18.11
C TYR A 488 -8.69 2.85 -16.93
N MET A 489 -9.35 2.67 -15.78
CA MET A 489 -9.16 3.50 -14.58
C MET A 489 -7.82 3.32 -13.88
N ASP A 490 -7.15 2.17 -14.06
CA ASP A 490 -5.87 1.90 -13.38
C ASP A 490 -4.65 2.47 -14.11
N LEU A 491 -4.82 3.12 -15.26
CA LEU A 491 -3.73 3.71 -16.04
C LEU A 491 -2.84 4.70 -15.27
N PRO A 492 -3.36 5.56 -14.36
CA PRO A 492 -2.53 6.43 -13.51
C PRO A 492 -1.43 5.71 -12.74
N ILE A 493 -1.71 4.49 -12.29
CA ILE A 493 -0.78 3.69 -11.48
C ILE A 493 -0.11 2.59 -12.28
N ALA A 494 -0.62 2.23 -13.45
CA ALA A 494 -0.03 1.22 -14.30
C ALA A 494 1.33 1.66 -14.85
N ARG A 495 2.28 0.73 -14.94
CA ARG A 495 3.47 0.90 -15.79
C ARG A 495 3.37 -0.03 -16.98
N VAL A 496 3.47 0.59 -18.16
CA VAL A 496 3.45 -0.09 -19.46
C VAL A 496 4.87 -0.09 -20.00
N THR A 497 5.44 -1.27 -20.25
CA THR A 497 6.81 -1.38 -20.81
C THR A 497 6.81 -2.24 -22.07
N LYS A 498 7.71 -1.95 -23.02
CA LYS A 498 7.91 -2.75 -24.25
C LYS A 498 9.34 -3.29 -24.28
N PRO A 499 9.69 -4.33 -23.50
CA PRO A 499 11.04 -4.88 -23.52
C PRO A 499 11.31 -5.53 -24.89
N ARG A 500 12.27 -4.96 -25.65
CA ARG A 500 12.82 -5.43 -26.95
C ARG A 500 11.94 -6.47 -27.67
N GLY A 501 10.86 -6.02 -28.34
CA GLY A 501 9.92 -6.88 -29.05
C GLY A 501 8.55 -6.23 -29.27
N GLN A 502 7.56 -7.03 -29.69
CA GLN A 502 6.14 -6.61 -29.83
C GLN A 502 5.33 -6.76 -28.53
N SER A 503 5.94 -7.26 -27.45
CA SER A 503 5.24 -7.49 -26.17
C SER A 503 5.18 -6.22 -25.34
N VAL A 504 3.95 -5.82 -24.98
CA VAL A 504 3.68 -4.78 -23.99
C VAL A 504 3.36 -5.44 -22.64
N ASN A 505 4.11 -5.08 -21.61
CA ASN A 505 4.00 -5.63 -20.25
C ASN A 505 3.37 -4.60 -19.31
N LYS A 506 2.32 -5.02 -18.58
CA LYS A 506 1.68 -4.26 -17.51
C LYS A 506 1.98 -4.93 -16.17
N GLN A 507 2.61 -4.24 -15.22
CA GLN A 507 2.93 -4.82 -13.91
C GLN A 507 1.83 -4.47 -12.89
N ARG A 508 1.11 -5.48 -12.39
CA ARG A 508 0.04 -5.35 -11.38
C ARG A 508 0.58 -5.60 -9.98
N GLU A 509 1.35 -4.64 -9.49
CA GLU A 509 1.96 -4.65 -8.16
C GLU A 509 1.36 -3.48 -7.37
N TYR A 510 0.08 -3.59 -7.04
CA TYR A 510 -0.69 -2.53 -6.42
C TYR A 510 -0.85 -2.77 -4.92
N LEU A 511 -0.80 -1.69 -4.16
CA LEU A 511 -1.21 -1.59 -2.78
C LEU A 511 -2.45 -0.69 -2.73
N LEU A 512 -3.54 -1.26 -2.25
CA LEU A 512 -4.71 -0.49 -1.83
C LEU A 512 -4.52 -0.11 -0.37
N ILE A 513 -4.66 1.17 -0.05
CA ILE A 513 -4.63 1.70 1.32
C ILE A 513 -5.99 2.32 1.59
N ASN A 514 -6.65 1.91 2.67
CA ASN A 514 -7.80 2.60 3.22
C ASN A 514 -7.35 3.32 4.49
N SER A 515 -7.28 4.64 4.45
CA SER A 515 -6.60 5.46 5.46
C SER A 515 -7.55 6.47 6.10
N PRO A 516 -7.43 6.75 7.41
CA PRO A 516 -8.12 7.86 8.08
C PRO A 516 -7.65 9.26 7.66
N LEU A 517 -6.59 9.37 6.85
CA LEU A 517 -6.10 10.67 6.40
C LEU A 517 -6.99 11.25 5.30
N ALA A 518 -7.15 12.57 5.30
CA ALA A 518 -7.84 13.27 4.23
C ALA A 518 -7.15 13.06 2.87
N LYS A 519 -7.95 13.00 1.80
CA LYS A 519 -7.50 12.82 0.42
C LYS A 519 -6.36 13.76 0.05
N GLU A 520 -6.45 15.04 0.41
CA GLU A 520 -5.45 16.06 0.05
C GLU A 520 -4.09 15.75 0.66
N ARG A 521 -4.05 15.21 1.88
CA ARG A 521 -2.80 14.83 2.56
C ARG A 521 -2.22 13.55 1.97
N LEU A 522 -3.06 12.56 1.68
CA LEU A 522 -2.64 11.34 1.01
C LEU A 522 -2.08 11.64 -0.39
N GLN A 523 -2.73 12.53 -1.13
CA GLN A 523 -2.23 12.96 -2.43
C GLN A 523 -0.91 13.73 -2.29
N LYS A 524 -0.76 14.62 -1.29
CA LYS A 524 0.51 15.29 -1.01
C LYS A 524 1.62 14.29 -0.64
N LEU A 525 1.32 13.25 0.13
CA LEU A 525 2.27 12.20 0.47
C LEU A 525 2.79 11.49 -0.79
N ILE A 526 1.89 11.15 -1.71
CA ILE A 526 2.24 10.56 -3.01
C ILE A 526 3.05 11.54 -3.86
N ASP A 527 2.62 12.81 -3.93
CA ASP A 527 3.26 13.85 -4.72
C ASP A 527 4.69 14.14 -4.22
N VAL A 528 4.91 14.24 -2.90
CA VAL A 528 6.25 14.45 -2.29
C VAL A 528 7.17 13.29 -2.62
N VAL A 529 6.69 12.06 -2.47
CA VAL A 529 7.43 10.85 -2.85
C VAL A 529 7.79 10.83 -4.34
N ALA A 530 6.94 11.41 -5.20
CA ALA A 530 7.20 11.51 -6.63
C ALA A 530 8.10 12.71 -7.03
N HIS A 531 8.01 13.87 -6.37
CA HIS A 531 8.77 15.09 -6.70
C HIS A 531 10.23 15.06 -6.25
N ALA A 532 10.58 14.23 -5.26
CA ALA A 532 11.99 13.93 -4.97
C ALA A 532 12.76 13.40 -6.22
N ALA A 533 12.04 12.95 -7.26
CA ALA A 533 12.63 12.50 -8.52
C ALA A 533 13.08 13.61 -9.47
N THR A 534 12.48 14.82 -9.43
CA THR A 534 12.77 15.89 -10.41
C THR A 534 13.95 16.78 -10.03
N VAL A 535 14.26 16.91 -8.75
CA VAL A 535 15.37 17.74 -8.27
C VAL A 535 16.73 17.09 -8.59
N GLU A 536 16.84 15.76 -8.47
CA GLU A 536 18.07 15.02 -8.78
C GLU A 536 18.36 14.89 -10.29
N GLU A 537 17.35 14.85 -11.18
CA GLU A 537 17.62 14.82 -12.64
C GLU A 537 18.27 16.13 -13.12
N ILE A 538 17.97 17.25 -12.47
CA ILE A 538 18.60 18.55 -12.73
C ILE A 538 20.03 18.59 -12.15
N GLU A 539 20.24 17.93 -11.00
CA GLU A 539 21.57 17.86 -10.37
C GLU A 539 22.52 16.89 -11.10
N GLU A 540 22.08 15.71 -11.55
CA GLU A 540 22.89 14.75 -12.33
C GLU A 540 23.30 15.34 -13.71
N GLU A 541 22.49 16.21 -14.34
CA GLU A 541 22.90 16.95 -15.55
C GLU A 541 23.90 18.11 -15.27
N SER A 542 23.94 18.60 -14.03
CA SER A 542 24.84 19.70 -13.62
C SER A 542 26.17 19.21 -13.01
N HIS A 543 26.24 17.97 -12.53
CA HIS A 543 27.39 17.40 -11.82
C HIS A 543 28.44 16.70 -12.70
N GLU A 544 28.37 16.79 -14.03
CA GLU A 544 29.55 16.49 -14.88
C GLU A 544 30.68 17.52 -14.73
N ALA A 545 30.49 18.56 -13.92
CA ALA A 545 31.55 19.45 -13.48
C ALA A 545 31.56 19.56 -11.94
N THR A 546 32.72 19.29 -11.33
CA THR A 546 33.11 19.51 -9.93
C THR A 546 32.74 18.43 -8.90
N GLU A 547 33.75 17.64 -8.52
CA GLU A 547 33.80 16.81 -7.31
C GLU A 547 33.86 17.71 -6.06
N ILE A 548 32.72 17.98 -5.43
CA ILE A 548 32.61 18.47 -4.04
C ILE A 548 31.64 17.55 -3.30
N SER A 549 31.95 17.24 -2.04
CA SER A 549 31.38 16.16 -1.23
C SER A 549 29.85 16.00 -1.30
N GLU A 550 29.41 14.93 -1.98
CA GLU A 550 28.01 14.51 -2.17
C GLU A 550 27.22 14.31 -0.85
N GLN A 551 27.90 14.06 0.27
CA GLN A 551 27.24 13.66 1.53
C GLN A 551 26.53 14.80 2.30
N ASP A 552 27.01 16.06 2.21
CA ASP A 552 26.43 17.17 2.98
C ASP A 552 25.23 17.84 2.28
N SER A 553 25.19 17.79 0.94
CA SER A 553 24.06 18.30 0.13
C SER A 553 22.83 17.38 0.23
N GLU A 554 23.03 16.06 0.07
CA GLU A 554 21.95 15.06 0.19
C GLU A 554 21.28 15.12 1.57
N MET A 555 22.06 15.27 2.65
CA MET A 555 21.54 15.23 4.02
C MET A 555 20.65 16.43 4.37
N THR A 556 20.91 17.60 3.77
CA THR A 556 20.15 18.84 4.01
C THR A 556 18.81 18.85 3.28
N SER A 557 18.75 18.26 2.09
CA SER A 557 17.51 18.07 1.34
C SER A 557 16.61 17.00 1.99
N VAL A 558 17.19 15.92 2.52
CA VAL A 558 16.46 14.82 3.20
C VAL A 558 15.78 15.32 4.46
N THR A 559 16.45 16.19 5.22
CA THR A 559 15.87 16.78 6.44
C THR A 559 14.70 17.70 6.13
N ALA A 560 14.73 18.49 5.05
CA ALA A 560 13.62 19.35 4.66
C ALA A 560 12.36 18.56 4.22
N GLU A 561 12.53 17.50 3.43
CA GLU A 561 11.44 16.63 2.99
C GLU A 561 10.86 15.78 4.13
N LEU A 562 11.72 15.23 4.99
CA LEU A 562 11.27 14.53 6.20
C LEU A 562 10.54 15.49 7.14
N THR A 563 11.02 16.73 7.32
CA THR A 563 10.30 17.77 8.09
C THR A 563 8.94 18.08 7.46
N GLY A 564 8.85 18.10 6.12
CA GLY A 564 7.60 18.24 5.39
C GLY A 564 6.63 17.06 5.62
N LEU A 565 7.15 15.82 5.64
CA LEU A 565 6.36 14.61 5.96
C LEU A 565 5.90 14.60 7.42
N GLN A 566 6.77 15.00 8.34
CA GLN A 566 6.46 15.16 9.76
C GLN A 566 5.33 16.18 9.96
N ALA A 567 5.41 17.33 9.29
CA ALA A 567 4.36 18.35 9.32
C ALA A 567 3.03 17.86 8.71
N LEU A 568 3.08 16.98 7.70
CA LEU A 568 1.88 16.42 7.06
C LEU A 568 1.18 15.34 7.92
N ILE A 569 1.95 14.55 8.66
CA ILE A 569 1.46 13.36 9.36
C ILE A 569 1.30 13.60 10.86
N GLY A 570 1.95 14.63 11.41
CA GLY A 570 1.90 14.95 12.84
C GLY A 570 2.67 13.97 13.72
N GLU A 571 3.61 13.22 13.16
CA GLU A 571 4.54 12.35 13.90
C GLU A 571 5.98 12.77 13.66
N ASP A 572 6.83 12.62 14.67
CA ASP A 572 8.28 12.70 14.53
C ASP A 572 8.81 11.45 13.80
N ILE A 573 8.71 11.46 12.48
CA ILE A 573 9.22 10.43 11.59
C ILE A 573 10.72 10.68 11.39
N GLY A 574 11.55 10.08 12.24
CA GLY A 574 12.99 10.02 11.98
C GLY A 574 13.31 9.19 10.73
N ALA A 575 14.41 9.49 10.03
CA ALA A 575 14.85 8.74 8.84
C ALA A 575 15.00 7.22 9.09
N ASP A 576 15.27 6.83 10.33
CA ASP A 576 15.42 5.42 10.76
C ASP A 576 14.08 4.67 10.94
N MET A 577 12.94 5.35 10.85
CA MET A 577 11.60 4.79 11.05
C MET A 577 10.99 4.18 9.78
N LEU A 578 11.41 4.64 8.60
CA LEU A 578 10.97 4.11 7.30
C LEU A 578 12.07 3.23 6.71
N SER A 579 12.05 1.94 7.04
CA SER A 579 13.21 1.07 6.77
C SER A 579 13.46 0.85 5.28
N VAL A 580 12.39 0.73 4.48
CA VAL A 580 12.43 0.53 3.03
C VAL A 580 12.50 1.87 2.30
N TYR A 581 11.73 2.87 2.75
CA TYR A 581 11.62 4.15 2.07
C TYR A 581 12.65 5.21 2.44
N GLY A 582 13.13 5.24 3.69
CA GLY A 582 14.09 6.24 4.18
C GLY A 582 15.51 6.11 3.62
N ARG A 583 15.80 5.12 2.75
CA ARG A 583 17.17 4.77 2.36
C ARG A 583 17.51 4.85 0.86
N SER A 584 16.58 5.22 -0.02
CA SER A 584 16.92 5.45 -1.44
C SER A 584 15.88 6.27 -2.20
N ARG A 585 16.15 7.58 -2.36
CA ARG A 585 15.37 8.53 -3.18
C ARG A 585 15.15 8.04 -4.60
N LYS A 586 16.21 7.58 -5.26
CA LYS A 586 16.18 6.98 -6.60
C LYS A 586 15.14 5.86 -6.75
N ARG A 587 14.87 5.10 -5.68
CA ARG A 587 13.92 3.99 -5.70
C ARG A 587 12.47 4.43 -5.44
N LEU A 588 12.27 5.49 -4.65
CA LEU A 588 10.97 6.13 -4.41
C LEU A 588 10.33 6.66 -5.68
N SER A 589 11.14 7.13 -6.65
CA SER A 589 10.69 7.58 -7.98
C SER A 589 9.87 6.52 -8.76
N GLN A 590 9.97 5.25 -8.37
CA GLN A 590 9.25 4.16 -9.03
C GLN A 590 7.81 3.99 -8.53
N LEU A 591 7.45 4.65 -7.44
CA LEU A 591 6.10 4.69 -6.89
C LEU A 591 5.22 5.60 -7.72
N LYS A 592 4.01 5.12 -8.01
CA LYS A 592 2.97 5.89 -8.69
C LYS A 592 1.67 5.65 -7.95
N GLY A 593 0.92 6.69 -7.64
CA GLY A 593 -0.31 6.55 -6.86
C GLY A 593 -1.29 7.68 -7.11
N PHE A 594 -2.51 7.50 -6.62
CA PHE A 594 -3.48 8.57 -6.47
C PHE A 594 -4.45 8.25 -5.33
N ALA A 595 -4.98 9.31 -4.71
CA ALA A 595 -6.04 9.21 -3.72
C ALA A 595 -7.41 9.53 -4.35
N LEU A 596 -8.42 8.72 -4.04
CA LEU A 596 -9.81 8.95 -4.44
C LEU A 596 -10.64 9.44 -3.25
N PRO A 597 -11.60 10.37 -3.46
CA PRO A 597 -12.60 10.66 -2.46
C PRO A 597 -13.56 9.48 -2.31
N THR A 598 -13.95 9.15 -1.08
CA THR A 598 -15.05 8.22 -0.81
C THR A 598 -16.28 8.97 -0.31
N LEU A 599 -17.46 8.35 -0.36
CA LEU A 599 -18.66 8.92 0.27
C LEU A 599 -18.52 8.88 1.80
N ASN A 600 -17.69 7.96 2.30
CA ASN A 600 -17.18 8.04 3.66
C ASN A 600 -16.28 9.27 3.82
N ARG A 601 -16.59 10.12 4.80
CA ARG A 601 -15.83 11.34 5.12
C ARG A 601 -14.55 11.04 5.92
N ILE A 602 -14.61 10.06 6.81
CA ILE A 602 -13.56 9.71 7.79
C ILE A 602 -12.42 8.91 7.16
N SER A 603 -12.70 8.10 6.14
CA SER A 603 -11.67 7.30 5.46
C SER A 603 -11.52 7.71 4.01
N SER A 604 -10.31 7.61 3.45
CA SER A 604 -10.02 7.80 2.03
C SER A 604 -9.30 6.57 1.47
N ILE A 605 -9.47 6.33 0.17
CA ILE A 605 -8.83 5.19 -0.51
C ILE A 605 -7.69 5.69 -1.39
N VAL A 606 -6.56 4.99 -1.32
CA VAL A 606 -5.39 5.22 -2.16
C VAL A 606 -5.04 3.95 -2.91
N GLY A 607 -4.80 4.09 -4.22
CA GLY A 607 -4.12 3.08 -5.01
C GLY A 607 -2.68 3.49 -5.23
N VAL A 608 -1.71 2.66 -4.82
CA VAL A 608 -0.27 2.90 -5.05
C VAL A 608 0.34 1.69 -5.76
N ARG A 609 1.13 1.92 -6.81
CA ARG A 609 1.97 0.89 -7.40
C ARG A 609 3.29 0.79 -6.67
N ILE A 610 3.60 -0.41 -6.20
CA ILE A 610 4.79 -0.73 -5.42
C ILE A 610 5.59 -1.84 -6.13
N PRO A 611 6.55 -1.48 -7.00
CA PRO A 611 7.42 -2.47 -7.62
C PRO A 611 8.52 -2.90 -6.65
N VAL A 612 8.20 -3.79 -5.70
CA VAL A 612 9.05 -4.14 -4.55
C VAL A 612 10.48 -4.52 -4.95
N GLU A 613 10.65 -5.26 -6.04
CA GLU A 613 11.96 -5.67 -6.58
C GLU A 613 12.84 -4.46 -6.94
N ARG A 614 12.23 -3.43 -7.52
CA ARG A 614 12.91 -2.17 -7.87
C ARG A 614 13.16 -1.31 -6.64
N LEU A 615 12.29 -1.37 -5.64
CA LEU A 615 12.49 -0.69 -4.35
C LEU A 615 13.68 -1.23 -3.56
N VAL A 616 14.13 -2.45 -3.86
CA VAL A 616 15.32 -3.05 -3.24
C VAL A 616 16.53 -3.12 -4.17
N GLY A 617 16.38 -2.75 -5.45
CA GLY A 617 17.46 -2.70 -6.44
C GLY A 617 17.91 -4.07 -6.95
N GLU A 618 17.02 -5.07 -6.94
CA GLU A 618 17.33 -6.45 -7.34
C GLU A 618 16.33 -6.98 -8.35
N GLU A 619 16.83 -7.47 -9.49
CA GLU A 619 16.03 -8.25 -10.42
C GLU A 619 16.10 -9.74 -10.03
N GLY A 620 14.95 -10.42 -9.96
CA GLY A 620 14.90 -11.88 -9.74
C GLY A 620 15.00 -12.34 -8.29
N ILE A 621 14.30 -11.64 -7.37
CA ILE A 621 14.13 -12.11 -5.99
C ILE A 621 13.19 -13.34 -5.94
N SER A 622 13.41 -14.25 -4.99
CA SER A 622 12.49 -15.38 -4.81
C SER A 622 11.12 -14.91 -4.32
N GLY A 623 10.05 -15.65 -4.63
CA GLY A 623 8.70 -15.31 -4.19
C GLY A 623 8.56 -15.18 -2.66
N ALA A 624 9.31 -15.99 -1.89
CA ALA A 624 9.36 -15.89 -0.43
C ALA A 624 9.98 -14.58 0.05
N VAL A 625 11.13 -14.18 -0.53
CA VAL A 625 11.77 -12.89 -0.23
C VAL A 625 10.85 -11.74 -0.61
N LYS A 626 10.23 -11.83 -1.80
CA LYS A 626 9.29 -10.82 -2.30
C LYS A 626 8.13 -10.60 -1.35
N ARG A 627 7.52 -11.67 -0.86
CA ARG A 627 6.40 -11.61 0.09
C ARG A 627 6.80 -10.87 1.36
N GLU A 628 7.94 -11.20 1.95
CA GLU A 628 8.40 -10.54 3.19
C GLU A 628 8.84 -9.08 2.94
N LEU A 629 9.40 -8.78 1.76
CA LEU A 629 9.69 -7.39 1.38
C LEU A 629 8.42 -6.56 1.19
N ILE A 630 7.35 -7.15 0.64
CA ILE A 630 6.03 -6.50 0.55
C ILE A 630 5.56 -6.13 1.96
N LYS A 631 5.63 -7.07 2.93
CA LYS A 631 5.24 -6.80 4.33
C LYS A 631 6.06 -5.67 4.96
N ALA A 632 7.39 -5.68 4.76
CA ALA A 632 8.27 -4.61 5.23
C ALA A 632 7.88 -3.25 4.63
N THR A 633 7.56 -3.22 3.34
CA THR A 633 7.14 -2.01 2.61
C THR A 633 5.77 -1.52 3.07
N MET A 634 4.83 -2.44 3.29
CA MET A 634 3.52 -2.12 3.85
C MET A 634 3.63 -1.54 5.25
N TYR A 635 4.61 -1.97 6.06
CA TYR A 635 4.81 -1.39 7.40
C TYR A 635 5.16 0.09 7.34
N ASP A 636 6.05 0.47 6.43
CA ASP A 636 6.41 1.87 6.21
C ASP A 636 5.18 2.69 5.77
N PHE A 637 4.35 2.17 4.85
CA PHE A 637 3.10 2.84 4.47
C PHE A 637 2.10 2.92 5.62
N TYR A 638 1.96 1.86 6.40
CA TYR A 638 1.07 1.84 7.55
C TYR A 638 1.49 2.90 8.59
N ARG A 639 2.79 3.05 8.85
CA ARG A 639 3.31 4.12 9.72
C ARG A 639 2.95 5.52 9.22
N LEU A 640 2.92 5.71 7.90
CA LEU A 640 2.62 7.01 7.27
C LEU A 640 1.13 7.30 7.14
N THR A 641 0.31 6.26 6.97
CA THR A 641 -1.09 6.41 6.52
C THR A 641 -2.11 5.80 7.47
N GLY A 642 -1.72 4.87 8.35
CA GLY A 642 -2.65 4.10 9.17
C GLY A 642 -3.65 3.25 8.36
N GLY A 643 -4.65 2.70 9.06
CA GLY A 643 -5.78 2.00 8.44
C GLY A 643 -5.47 0.59 7.91
N SER A 644 -6.14 0.18 6.83
CA SER A 644 -6.01 -1.16 6.21
C SER A 644 -5.23 -1.12 4.89
N LEU A 645 -4.40 -2.15 4.66
CA LEU A 645 -3.48 -2.24 3.53
C LEU A 645 -3.58 -3.59 2.82
N HIS A 646 -3.78 -3.56 1.50
CA HIS A 646 -3.97 -4.78 0.69
C HIS A 646 -3.09 -4.80 -0.55
N TYR A 647 -2.16 -5.75 -0.61
CA TYR A 647 -1.33 -5.93 -1.78
C TYR A 647 -2.01 -6.87 -2.79
N VAL A 648 -2.33 -6.33 -3.98
CA VAL A 648 -2.96 -6.95 -5.15
C VAL A 648 -4.43 -7.38 -4.97
N THR A 649 -4.75 -8.07 -3.87
CA THR A 649 -6.09 -8.64 -3.65
C THR A 649 -6.70 -8.07 -2.37
N PRO A 650 -7.72 -7.20 -2.48
CA PRO A 650 -8.49 -6.73 -1.34
C PRO A 650 -9.22 -7.88 -0.63
N THR A 651 -9.28 -7.85 0.70
CA THR A 651 -9.87 -8.91 1.56
C THR A 651 -10.42 -8.32 2.84
N ASP A 652 -11.36 -8.96 3.53
CA ASP A 652 -11.95 -8.45 4.79
C ASP A 652 -10.98 -8.36 5.98
N TYR A 653 -9.78 -8.92 5.88
CA TYR A 653 -8.71 -8.67 6.85
C TYR A 653 -8.30 -7.21 6.90
N GLN A 654 -7.59 -6.79 7.95
CA GLN A 654 -7.00 -5.45 8.01
C GLN A 654 -5.79 -5.32 7.08
N PHE A 655 -4.93 -6.35 7.05
CA PHE A 655 -3.78 -6.38 6.15
C PHE A 655 -3.78 -7.68 5.35
N SER A 656 -3.46 -7.58 4.06
CA SER A 656 -3.31 -8.77 3.24
C SER A 656 -2.23 -8.64 2.16
N VAL A 657 -1.60 -9.78 1.86
CA VAL A 657 -0.63 -9.93 0.79
C VAL A 657 -1.08 -11.07 -0.11
N PHE A 658 -1.43 -10.75 -1.36
CA PHE A 658 -2.00 -11.73 -2.31
C PHE A 658 -3.26 -12.44 -1.79
N GLY A 659 -4.05 -11.75 -0.97
CA GLY A 659 -5.28 -12.27 -0.39
C GLY A 659 -5.11 -13.11 0.88
N GLU A 660 -3.87 -13.33 1.33
CA GLU A 660 -3.59 -13.97 2.61
C GLU A 660 -3.48 -12.93 3.73
N GLU A 661 -4.07 -13.22 4.90
CA GLU A 661 -4.00 -12.35 6.08
C GLU A 661 -2.55 -12.13 6.52
N VAL A 662 -2.25 -10.91 6.95
CA VAL A 662 -0.99 -10.54 7.58
C VAL A 662 -1.30 -9.72 8.83
N THR A 663 -0.50 -9.88 9.87
CA THR A 663 -0.59 -9.09 11.11
C THR A 663 0.38 -7.90 11.09
N LEU A 664 0.06 -6.86 11.87
CA LEU A 664 0.97 -5.72 12.04
C LEU A 664 2.33 -6.15 12.60
N ASP A 665 2.37 -7.13 13.50
CA ASP A 665 3.62 -7.64 14.06
C ASP A 665 4.50 -8.32 12.98
N GLU A 666 3.91 -9.12 12.09
CA GLU A 666 4.66 -9.71 10.97
C GLU A 666 5.23 -8.63 10.05
N MET A 667 4.46 -7.58 9.76
CA MET A 667 4.94 -6.42 8.97
C MET A 667 6.09 -5.70 9.66
N ARG A 668 5.96 -5.46 10.98
CA ARG A 668 7.01 -4.85 11.81
C ARG A 668 8.29 -5.70 11.83
N ARG A 669 8.16 -7.02 12.06
CA ARG A 669 9.28 -7.97 12.05
C ARG A 669 9.98 -7.99 10.69
N ALA A 670 9.22 -7.98 9.60
CA ALA A 670 9.74 -7.85 8.24
C ALA A 670 10.51 -6.53 8.03
N SER A 671 9.96 -5.39 8.48
CA SER A 671 10.64 -4.09 8.38
C SER A 671 11.96 -4.05 9.19
N LEU A 672 11.96 -4.55 10.43
CA LEU A 672 13.17 -4.66 11.26
C LEU A 672 14.23 -5.59 10.64
N ALA A 673 13.81 -6.76 10.15
CA ALA A 673 14.70 -7.70 9.48
C ALA A 673 15.29 -7.09 8.20
N TYR A 674 14.49 -6.34 7.43
CA TYR A 674 14.96 -5.62 6.25
C TYR A 674 16.03 -4.62 6.64
N ARG A 675 15.79 -3.77 7.65
CA ARG A 675 16.73 -2.75 8.13
C ARG A 675 18.11 -3.34 8.47
N ILE A 676 18.15 -4.48 9.17
CA ILE A 676 19.40 -5.18 9.50
C ILE A 676 20.04 -5.77 8.24
N ALA A 677 19.28 -6.47 7.39
CA ALA A 677 19.80 -7.10 6.18
C ALA A 677 20.35 -6.06 5.19
N ASP A 678 19.72 -4.89 5.15
CA ASP A 678 20.07 -3.74 4.35
C ASP A 678 21.37 -3.07 4.85
N ALA A 679 21.52 -2.89 6.16
CA ALA A 679 22.78 -2.44 6.77
C ALA A 679 23.94 -3.44 6.54
N ASN A 680 23.63 -4.69 6.18
CA ASN A 680 24.60 -5.75 5.88
C ASN A 680 24.53 -6.18 4.40
N ARG A 681 24.19 -5.25 3.49
CA ARG A 681 24.18 -5.43 2.04
C ARG A 681 25.43 -6.13 1.52
N ARG A 682 25.28 -6.93 0.47
CA ARG A 682 26.38 -7.56 -0.26
C ARG A 682 26.92 -6.58 -1.29
N LYS A 683 28.25 -6.40 -1.32
CA LYS A 683 28.92 -5.63 -2.37
C LYS A 683 28.99 -6.48 -3.64
N THR A 684 28.45 -5.96 -4.74
CA THR A 684 28.65 -6.53 -6.09
C THR A 684 29.58 -5.62 -6.91
N LYS A 685 29.94 -6.03 -8.13
CA LYS A 685 30.80 -5.23 -9.03
C LYS A 685 30.19 -3.89 -9.44
N LYS A 686 28.86 -3.73 -9.37
CA LYS A 686 28.14 -2.55 -9.88
C LYS A 686 27.28 -1.83 -8.82
N SER A 687 26.94 -2.48 -7.72
CA SER A 687 26.04 -1.90 -6.70
C SER A 687 26.08 -2.67 -5.37
N TYR A 688 25.47 -2.09 -4.33
CA TYR A 688 25.12 -2.80 -3.10
C TYR A 688 23.73 -3.42 -3.22
N VAL A 689 23.65 -4.70 -2.86
CA VAL A 689 22.51 -5.60 -3.10
C VAL A 689 22.06 -6.16 -1.74
N LEU A 690 20.76 -6.27 -1.50
CA LEU A 690 20.21 -6.79 -0.25
C LEU A 690 20.73 -8.20 0.01
N ASN A 691 21.05 -8.50 1.26
CA ASN A 691 21.43 -9.85 1.64
C ASN A 691 20.19 -10.72 1.83
N GLN A 692 19.56 -11.17 0.74
CA GLN A 692 18.31 -11.97 0.75
C GLN A 692 18.35 -13.16 1.73
N GLY A 693 19.46 -13.89 1.76
CA GLY A 693 19.63 -15.03 2.66
C GLY A 693 19.66 -14.63 4.13
N LEU A 694 20.29 -13.49 4.45
CA LEU A 694 20.28 -12.94 5.80
C LEU A 694 18.89 -12.41 6.19
N PHE A 695 18.18 -11.79 5.24
CA PHE A 695 16.83 -11.28 5.46
C PHE A 695 15.87 -12.40 5.87
N LEU A 696 15.85 -13.52 5.13
CA LEU A 696 15.05 -14.68 5.52
C LEU A 696 15.54 -15.35 6.80
N GLU A 697 16.86 -15.42 7.02
CA GLU A 697 17.39 -15.99 8.26
C GLU A 697 17.00 -15.16 9.49
N LEU A 698 16.93 -13.82 9.37
CA LEU A 698 16.47 -12.95 10.46
C LEU A 698 15.01 -13.22 10.83
N LEU A 699 14.15 -13.52 9.85
CA LEU A 699 12.75 -13.81 10.09
C LEU A 699 12.52 -15.21 10.68
N ASN A 700 13.30 -16.19 10.22
CA ASN A 700 13.15 -17.59 10.64
C ASN A 700 13.93 -17.91 11.93
N ASN A 701 15.14 -17.39 12.08
CA ASN A 701 16.04 -17.66 13.20
C ASN A 701 16.87 -16.38 13.55
N PRO A 702 16.25 -15.33 14.12
CA PRO A 702 16.90 -14.03 14.34
C PRO A 702 18.19 -14.13 15.14
N ARG A 703 18.19 -14.95 16.21
CA ARG A 703 19.34 -15.16 17.09
C ARG A 703 20.52 -15.82 16.36
N ARG A 704 20.24 -16.77 15.47
CA ARG A 704 21.25 -17.40 14.59
C ARG A 704 21.77 -16.43 13.54
N ALA A 705 20.89 -15.62 12.96
CA ALA A 705 21.26 -14.61 11.97
C ALA A 705 22.29 -13.60 12.55
N VAL A 706 22.10 -13.19 13.80
CA VAL A 706 23.06 -12.31 14.51
C VAL A 706 24.44 -12.97 14.64
N THR A 707 24.49 -14.24 15.04
CA THR A 707 25.76 -15.00 15.07
C THR A 707 26.45 -15.02 13.70
N LEU A 708 25.70 -15.19 12.60
CA LEU A 708 26.24 -15.16 11.24
C LEU A 708 26.79 -13.78 10.85
N ILE A 709 26.10 -12.70 11.22
CA ILE A 709 26.58 -11.32 11.00
C ILE A 709 27.92 -11.10 11.70
N TRP A 710 28.02 -11.49 12.98
CA TRP A 710 29.26 -11.32 13.75
C TRP A 710 30.42 -12.17 13.23
N ARG A 711 30.18 -13.44 12.88
CA ARG A 711 31.22 -14.31 12.30
C ARG A 711 31.77 -13.79 10.97
N LYS A 712 30.92 -13.16 10.15
CA LYS A 712 31.37 -12.53 8.90
C LYS A 712 32.29 -11.34 9.17
N LYS A 713 31.94 -10.47 10.12
CA LYS A 713 32.76 -9.31 10.50
C LYS A 713 34.08 -9.68 11.19
N HIS A 714 34.15 -10.80 11.91
CA HIS A 714 35.39 -11.27 12.53
C HIS A 714 36.47 -11.74 11.54
N ARG A 715 36.11 -12.06 10.29
CA ARG A 715 37.11 -12.34 9.24
C ARG A 715 37.77 -11.06 8.72
N ASP A 716 37.12 -9.92 8.93
CA ASP A 716 37.53 -8.58 8.49
C ASP A 716 37.85 -7.71 9.73
N SER A 717 38.78 -8.16 10.59
CA SER A 717 39.43 -7.38 11.69
C SER A 717 38.58 -6.33 12.44
N PHE A 718 37.33 -6.65 12.84
CA PHE A 718 36.49 -5.73 13.62
C PHE A 718 36.00 -6.39 14.91
N SER A 719 36.21 -5.71 16.05
CA SER A 719 35.58 -6.03 17.35
C SER A 719 34.50 -4.97 17.63
N PRO A 720 33.21 -5.25 17.42
CA PRO A 720 32.16 -4.25 17.65
C PRO A 720 32.13 -3.82 19.12
N GLY A 721 32.08 -2.51 19.38
CA GLY A 721 31.89 -1.98 20.73
C GLY A 721 30.58 -2.48 21.36
N ALA A 722 30.55 -2.59 22.69
CA ALA A 722 29.43 -3.17 23.44
C ALA A 722 28.06 -2.56 23.10
N ASP A 723 28.02 -1.26 22.80
CA ASP A 723 26.77 -0.55 22.52
C ASP A 723 26.16 -1.01 21.18
N LYS A 724 27.00 -1.28 20.17
CA LYS A 724 26.56 -1.85 18.88
C LYS A 724 26.14 -3.31 19.00
N VAL A 725 26.77 -4.07 19.90
CA VAL A 725 26.38 -5.46 20.18
C VAL A 725 25.01 -5.48 20.84
N LYS A 726 24.81 -4.65 21.86
CA LYS A 726 23.53 -4.47 22.54
C LYS A 726 22.44 -4.05 21.55
N GLU A 727 22.67 -3.04 20.73
CA GLU A 727 21.72 -2.58 19.72
C GLU A 727 21.27 -3.73 18.78
N VAL A 728 22.20 -4.53 18.27
CA VAL A 728 21.89 -5.65 17.38
C VAL A 728 21.10 -6.75 18.10
N ILE A 729 21.44 -7.07 19.34
CA ILE A 729 20.70 -8.03 20.17
C ILE A 729 19.29 -7.53 20.44
N ASP A 730 19.15 -6.26 20.82
CA ASP A 730 17.86 -5.65 21.16
C ASP A 730 16.92 -5.64 19.95
N VAL A 731 17.44 -5.37 18.75
CA VAL A 731 16.65 -5.43 17.51
C VAL A 731 16.33 -6.88 17.12
N ALA A 732 17.26 -7.83 17.31
CA ALA A 732 17.01 -9.23 17.01
C ALA A 732 15.99 -9.88 17.97
N GLU A 733 16.00 -9.52 19.25
CA GLU A 733 14.99 -9.93 20.23
C GLU A 733 13.61 -9.36 19.90
N GLN A 734 13.53 -8.16 19.29
CA GLN A 734 12.26 -7.64 18.78
C GLN A 734 11.69 -8.45 17.61
N ILE A 735 12.53 -9.21 16.90
CA ILE A 735 12.11 -10.11 15.81
C ILE A 735 11.86 -11.53 16.33
N ALA A 736 12.50 -11.93 17.44
CA ALA A 736 12.42 -13.27 18.01
C ALA A 736 11.05 -13.57 18.63
N THR A 737 10.57 -14.80 18.47
CA THR A 737 9.32 -15.26 19.08
C THR A 737 9.48 -15.34 20.60
N GLN A 738 8.51 -14.79 21.34
CA GLN A 738 8.43 -14.97 22.79
C GLN A 738 8.23 -16.45 23.12
N GLY A 739 9.01 -16.99 24.06
CA GLY A 739 8.90 -18.39 24.49
C GLY A 739 9.70 -19.43 23.68
N ASP A 740 10.70 -19.02 22.90
CA ASP A 740 11.64 -19.95 22.24
C ASP A 740 12.38 -20.83 23.27
N TRP A 741 11.89 -22.05 23.47
CA TRP A 741 12.42 -23.01 24.43
C TRP A 741 13.86 -23.43 24.10
N LYS A 742 14.27 -23.43 22.82
CA LYS A 742 15.63 -23.77 22.42
C LYS A 742 16.59 -22.72 22.95
N PHE A 743 16.25 -21.45 22.82
CA PHE A 743 17.01 -20.36 23.41
C PHE A 743 17.08 -20.45 24.93
N GLN A 744 15.96 -20.74 25.62
CA GLN A 744 15.95 -20.88 27.08
C GLN A 744 16.85 -22.02 27.58
N LEU A 745 16.80 -23.19 26.94
CA LEU A 745 17.72 -24.29 27.24
C LEU A 745 19.17 -23.93 26.89
N GLY A 746 19.39 -23.23 25.77
CA GLY A 746 20.69 -22.69 25.40
C GLY A 746 21.28 -21.76 26.47
N LEU A 747 20.47 -20.87 27.05
CA LEU A 747 20.88 -20.00 28.14
C LEU A 747 21.19 -20.78 29.42
N LYS A 748 20.43 -21.83 29.74
CA LYS A 748 20.75 -22.73 30.87
C LYS A 748 22.10 -23.41 30.69
N ILE A 749 22.42 -23.87 29.47
CA ILE A 749 23.74 -24.42 29.14
C ILE A 749 24.82 -23.37 29.40
N VAL A 750 24.69 -22.16 28.84
CA VAL A 750 25.68 -21.09 29.04
C VAL A 750 25.84 -20.72 30.51
N ARG A 751 24.72 -20.61 31.24
CA ARG A 751 24.73 -20.33 32.68
C ARG A 751 25.52 -21.36 33.47
N LEU A 752 25.25 -22.64 33.25
CA LEU A 752 25.97 -23.74 33.89
C LEU A 752 27.48 -23.66 33.61
N LEU A 753 27.86 -23.39 32.35
CA LEU A 753 29.26 -23.29 31.92
C LEU A 753 29.98 -22.09 32.57
N VAL A 754 29.32 -20.93 32.66
CA VAL A 754 29.92 -19.69 33.15
C VAL A 754 29.97 -19.65 34.69
N GLU A 755 28.86 -19.95 35.37
CA GLU A 755 28.78 -19.89 36.84
C GLU A 755 29.73 -20.88 37.52
N ASN A 756 29.96 -22.05 36.90
CA ASN A 756 30.85 -23.08 37.43
C ASN A 756 32.30 -22.95 36.98
N GLY A 757 32.67 -21.86 36.29
CA GLY A 757 34.07 -21.55 35.98
C GLY A 757 34.74 -22.48 34.96
N TRP A 758 33.98 -23.17 34.09
CA TRP A 758 34.55 -24.01 33.02
C TRP A 758 35.30 -23.20 31.95
N CYS A 759 35.20 -21.88 32.03
CA CYS A 759 36.05 -20.93 31.32
C CYS A 759 36.34 -19.76 32.27
N PRO A 760 37.45 -19.78 33.03
CA PRO A 760 37.84 -18.65 33.89
C PRO A 760 37.96 -17.34 33.10
N ARG A 761 38.34 -17.43 31.81
CA ARG A 761 38.40 -16.31 30.84
C ARG A 761 37.06 -15.91 30.23
N ALA A 762 35.99 -16.70 30.37
CA ALA A 762 34.65 -16.25 29.99
C ALA A 762 34.14 -15.12 30.90
N LYS A 763 34.67 -15.01 32.12
CA LYS A 763 34.52 -13.81 32.97
C LYS A 763 35.32 -12.61 32.46
N GLY A 764 36.29 -12.79 31.55
CA GLY A 764 37.01 -11.71 30.86
C GLY A 764 36.23 -11.11 29.68
N PHE A 765 35.01 -11.59 29.43
CA PHE A 765 34.06 -10.94 28.51
C PHE A 765 33.38 -9.70 29.12
N TRP A 766 33.90 -9.25 30.27
CA TRP A 766 33.54 -8.02 30.96
C TRP A 766 34.39 -6.86 30.41
N LYS A 767 33.72 -5.74 30.22
CA LYS A 767 34.22 -4.53 29.56
C LYS A 767 35.30 -3.87 30.42
N THR A 768 36.58 -3.91 30.03
CA THR A 768 37.50 -2.78 30.28
C THR A 768 37.74 -2.03 28.96
N GLN A 769 37.80 -0.70 29.02
CA GLN A 769 37.79 0.21 27.84
C GLN A 769 38.94 0.01 26.84
N GLN A 770 39.87 -0.94 27.08
CA GLN A 770 41.11 -1.10 26.32
C GLN A 770 41.36 -2.53 25.79
N GLU A 771 40.49 -3.52 26.05
CA GLU A 771 40.73 -4.92 25.63
C GLU A 771 39.66 -5.48 24.68
N GLN A 772 40.08 -6.41 23.82
CA GLN A 772 39.25 -7.10 22.83
C GLN A 772 38.53 -8.30 23.46
N TYR A 773 37.30 -8.59 23.03
CA TYR A 773 36.53 -9.77 23.46
C TYR A 773 37.27 -11.08 23.14
N THR A 774 37.64 -11.88 24.14
CA THR A 774 38.19 -13.24 23.93
C THR A 774 37.21 -14.32 24.41
N GLY A 775 36.33 -14.79 23.50
CA GLY A 775 35.27 -15.79 23.78
C GLY A 775 35.52 -17.17 23.20
N VAL A 776 36.74 -17.42 22.71
CA VAL A 776 37.07 -18.60 21.87
C VAL A 776 36.86 -19.93 22.62
N GLU A 777 37.07 -19.99 23.93
CA GLU A 777 36.98 -21.22 24.72
C GLU A 777 35.54 -21.62 25.06
N LEU A 778 34.69 -20.66 25.46
CA LEU A 778 33.28 -20.96 25.73
C LEU A 778 32.51 -21.30 24.44
N VAL A 779 32.85 -20.62 23.34
CA VAL A 779 32.35 -20.97 22.01
C VAL A 779 32.71 -22.42 21.64
N LYS A 780 33.93 -22.89 21.94
CA LYS A 780 34.31 -24.30 21.70
C LYS A 780 33.45 -25.27 22.51
N TRP A 781 33.14 -24.94 23.76
CA TRP A 781 32.27 -25.77 24.60
C TRP A 781 30.84 -25.84 24.07
N ILE A 782 30.26 -24.70 23.70
CA ILE A 782 28.92 -24.66 23.09
C ILE A 782 28.94 -25.41 21.74
N GLN A 783 29.96 -25.21 20.89
CA GLN A 783 30.10 -25.93 19.62
C GLN A 783 30.22 -27.45 19.78
N SER A 784 30.74 -27.94 20.91
CA SER A 784 30.86 -29.38 21.17
C SER A 784 29.50 -30.09 21.26
N ILE A 785 28.43 -29.35 21.58
CA ILE A 785 27.07 -29.90 21.63
C ILE A 785 26.60 -30.37 20.26
N LYS A 786 27.13 -29.80 19.16
CA LYS A 786 26.79 -30.16 17.77
C LYS A 786 26.99 -31.65 17.45
N MET A 787 27.75 -32.36 18.28
CA MET A 787 27.98 -33.80 18.18
C MET A 787 26.85 -34.64 18.78
N VAL A 788 25.90 -34.03 19.49
CA VAL A 788 24.72 -34.69 20.06
C VAL A 788 23.70 -34.93 18.94
N ARG A 789 23.31 -36.19 18.77
CA ARG A 789 22.35 -36.66 17.75
C ARG A 789 21.16 -37.39 18.34
N ASP A 790 21.32 -37.97 19.53
CA ASP A 790 20.42 -38.87 20.25
C ASP A 790 20.67 -38.77 21.76
N ALA A 791 19.86 -39.48 22.57
CA ALA A 791 19.94 -39.43 24.02
C ALA A 791 21.30 -39.91 24.57
N ASP A 792 21.89 -40.95 23.97
CA ASP A 792 23.17 -41.52 24.41
C ASP A 792 24.33 -40.55 24.14
N SER A 793 24.34 -39.90 22.97
CA SER A 793 25.31 -38.87 22.65
C SER A 793 25.14 -37.60 23.49
N ALA A 794 23.92 -37.28 23.95
CA ALA A 794 23.67 -36.19 24.91
C ALA A 794 24.26 -36.51 26.30
N ARG A 795 24.05 -37.72 26.81
CA ARG A 795 24.65 -38.20 28.08
C ARG A 795 26.17 -38.28 28.00
N SER A 796 26.70 -38.74 26.86
CA SER A 796 28.13 -38.74 26.56
C SER A 796 28.72 -37.32 26.52
N TRP A 797 27.97 -36.34 26.00
CA TRP A 797 28.35 -34.93 26.06
C TRP A 797 28.43 -34.43 27.51
N GLY A 798 27.40 -34.67 28.34
CA GLY A 798 27.45 -34.32 29.78
C GLY A 798 28.61 -34.97 30.53
N THR A 799 28.95 -36.21 30.20
CA THR A 799 30.12 -36.91 30.78
C THR A 799 31.44 -36.27 30.34
N ARG A 800 31.56 -35.89 29.05
CA ARG A 800 32.76 -35.20 28.54
C ARG A 800 32.98 -33.85 29.20
N LEU A 801 31.90 -33.13 29.45
CA LEU A 801 31.87 -31.88 30.17
C LEU A 801 32.43 -32.02 31.61
N LEU A 802 31.93 -32.99 32.39
CA LEU A 802 32.43 -33.28 33.73
C LEU A 802 33.91 -33.72 33.75
N ASN A 803 34.31 -34.54 32.78
CA ASN A 803 35.70 -34.99 32.63
C ASN A 803 36.66 -33.87 32.23
N ALA A 804 36.16 -32.86 31.52
CA ALA A 804 36.94 -31.68 31.20
C ALA A 804 37.10 -30.77 32.41
N TYR A 805 36.03 -30.54 33.17
CA TYR A 805 36.09 -29.78 34.43
C TYR A 805 37.12 -30.36 35.41
N ARG A 806 37.12 -31.69 35.58
CA ARG A 806 38.08 -32.42 36.43
C ARG A 806 39.53 -32.25 36.01
N ARG A 807 39.80 -32.02 34.71
CA ARG A 807 41.16 -31.79 34.20
C ARG A 807 41.66 -30.37 34.49
N GLU A 808 40.75 -29.42 34.56
CA GLU A 808 41.07 -28.00 34.79
C GLU A 808 41.03 -27.60 36.27
N HIS A 809 40.38 -28.39 37.13
CA HIS A 809 40.20 -28.10 38.56
C HIS A 809 40.76 -29.23 39.44
N GLU A 810 41.82 -28.96 40.21
CA GLU A 810 42.54 -29.95 41.04
C GLU A 810 41.64 -30.71 42.02
N ARG A 811 40.54 -30.10 42.49
CA ARG A 811 39.57 -30.70 43.43
C ARG A 811 38.44 -31.49 42.76
N GLY A 812 38.32 -31.46 41.43
CA GLY A 812 37.23 -32.10 40.69
C GLY A 812 35.83 -31.46 40.89
N ALA A 813 34.81 -31.97 40.20
CA ALA A 813 33.42 -31.53 40.37
C ALA A 813 32.85 -31.97 41.73
N ASN A 814 32.20 -31.07 42.45
CA ASN A 814 31.42 -31.43 43.64
C ASN A 814 30.13 -32.19 43.23
N GLN A 815 29.49 -32.89 44.17
CA GLN A 815 28.28 -33.68 43.91
C GLN A 815 27.14 -32.83 43.33
N GLU A 816 27.06 -31.56 43.74
CA GLU A 816 26.06 -30.61 43.28
C GLU A 816 26.22 -30.28 41.78
N LEU A 817 27.43 -29.99 41.31
CA LEU A 817 27.71 -29.74 39.90
C LEU A 817 27.46 -30.98 39.03
N VAL A 818 27.82 -32.17 39.52
CA VAL A 818 27.52 -33.43 38.83
C VAL A 818 26.01 -33.58 38.65
N LYS A 819 25.23 -33.33 39.71
CA LYS A 819 23.77 -33.39 39.67
C LYS A 819 23.19 -32.38 38.67
N GLN A 820 23.64 -31.11 38.71
CA GLN A 820 23.18 -30.06 37.80
C GLN A 820 23.43 -30.39 36.31
N VAL A 821 24.61 -30.94 35.98
CA VAL A 821 24.93 -31.34 34.60
C VAL A 821 24.02 -32.48 34.13
N LEU A 822 23.79 -33.49 34.97
CA LEU A 822 22.94 -34.63 34.63
C LEU A 822 21.47 -34.22 34.48
N GLU A 823 20.97 -33.38 35.40
CA GLU A 823 19.62 -32.84 35.34
C GLU A 823 19.40 -32.01 34.07
N LEU A 824 20.36 -31.17 33.69
CA LEU A 824 20.26 -30.39 32.45
C LEU A 824 20.24 -31.29 31.21
N VAL A 825 21.04 -32.37 31.18
CA VAL A 825 21.04 -33.30 30.04
C VAL A 825 19.69 -34.01 29.91
N GLU A 826 19.12 -34.51 31.01
CA GLU A 826 17.80 -35.16 30.98
C GLU A 826 16.68 -34.14 30.70
N GLU A 827 16.81 -32.89 31.15
CA GLU A 827 15.89 -31.81 30.76
C GLU A 827 15.92 -31.55 29.24
N ILE A 828 17.11 -31.52 28.63
CA ILE A 828 17.27 -31.37 27.18
C ILE A 828 16.59 -32.53 26.43
N ILE A 829 16.86 -33.77 26.85
CA ILE A 829 16.29 -34.97 26.20
C ILE A 829 14.76 -34.94 26.30
N SER A 830 14.23 -34.82 27.51
CA SER A 830 12.78 -34.84 27.75
C SER A 830 12.06 -33.66 27.08
N THR A 831 12.67 -32.48 27.03
CA THR A 831 12.10 -31.33 26.31
C THR A 831 12.11 -31.57 24.81
N CYS A 832 13.21 -32.05 24.22
CA CYS A 832 13.26 -32.38 22.79
C CYS A 832 12.21 -33.42 22.39
N GLU A 833 11.99 -34.44 23.22
CA GLU A 833 10.95 -35.45 23.02
C GLU A 833 9.55 -34.84 23.10
N ARG A 834 9.29 -34.02 24.13
CA ARG A 834 7.99 -33.34 24.31
C ARG A 834 7.65 -32.42 23.13
N GLU A 835 8.63 -31.67 22.64
CA GLU A 835 8.47 -30.70 21.55
C GLU A 835 8.61 -31.33 20.16
N GLY A 836 8.79 -32.66 20.05
CA GLY A 836 8.93 -33.37 18.78
C GLY A 836 10.15 -32.95 17.94
N CYS A 837 11.22 -32.46 18.58
CA CYS A 837 12.40 -31.94 17.91
C CYS A 837 13.58 -32.93 18.00
N PRO A 838 14.12 -33.43 16.86
CA PRO A 838 15.30 -34.28 16.89
C PRO A 838 16.47 -33.62 17.63
N LEU A 839 17.13 -34.35 18.54
CA LEU A 839 18.26 -33.85 19.32
C LEU A 839 19.39 -33.30 18.44
N GLY A 840 19.60 -33.89 17.26
CA GLY A 840 20.54 -33.39 16.26
C GLY A 840 20.21 -32.01 15.68
N ASP A 841 18.93 -31.66 15.58
CA ASP A 841 18.50 -30.35 15.08
C ASP A 841 18.52 -29.31 16.20
N PHE A 842 18.12 -29.68 17.42
CA PHE A 842 18.32 -28.87 18.62
C PHE A 842 19.80 -28.51 18.79
N SER A 843 20.68 -29.51 18.80
CA SER A 843 22.11 -29.31 19.07
C SER A 843 22.81 -28.43 18.04
N ARG A 844 22.46 -28.57 16.76
CA ARG A 844 22.92 -27.65 15.69
C ARG A 844 22.40 -26.24 15.90
N THR A 845 21.14 -26.08 16.30
CA THR A 845 20.54 -24.77 16.55
C THR A 845 21.27 -24.06 17.70
N ILE A 846 21.52 -24.75 18.82
CA ILE A 846 22.28 -24.21 19.95
C ILE A 846 23.70 -23.83 19.54
N ALA A 847 24.39 -24.72 18.81
CA ALA A 847 25.74 -24.45 18.33
C ALA A 847 25.76 -23.23 17.38
N ASP A 848 24.76 -23.05 16.52
CA ASP A 848 24.69 -21.90 15.62
C ASP A 848 24.28 -20.59 16.34
N MET A 849 23.85 -20.65 17.61
CA MET A 849 23.54 -19.49 18.47
C MET A 849 24.63 -19.20 19.52
N ASP A 850 25.79 -19.86 19.46
CA ASP A 850 26.83 -19.80 20.50
C ASP A 850 27.25 -18.38 20.93
N LEU A 851 27.63 -17.53 19.97
CA LEU A 851 28.00 -16.14 20.25
C LEU A 851 26.80 -15.38 20.82
N TYR A 852 25.62 -15.56 20.23
CA TYR A 852 24.39 -14.92 20.69
C TYR A 852 24.07 -15.22 22.15
N LEU A 853 24.05 -16.51 22.51
CA LEU A 853 23.79 -16.97 23.88
C LEU A 853 24.81 -16.39 24.86
N LEU A 854 26.09 -16.32 24.46
CA LEU A 854 27.14 -15.73 25.27
C LEU A 854 26.95 -14.23 25.49
N PHE A 855 26.79 -13.46 24.41
CA PHE A 855 26.61 -12.02 24.51
C PHE A 855 25.34 -11.66 25.29
N TYR A 856 24.25 -12.39 25.06
CA TYR A 856 22.99 -12.20 25.79
C TYR A 856 23.16 -12.45 27.29
N TYR A 857 23.78 -13.59 27.67
CA TYR A 857 24.03 -13.93 29.06
C TYR A 857 24.84 -12.84 29.79
N ASN A 858 25.94 -12.38 29.19
CA ASN A 858 26.81 -11.38 29.81
C ASN A 858 26.14 -10.00 29.94
N HIS A 859 25.36 -9.58 28.94
CA HIS A 859 24.73 -8.26 28.95
C HIS A 859 23.47 -8.15 29.82
N TYR A 860 22.67 -9.22 29.90
CA TYR A 860 21.34 -9.16 30.52
C TYR A 860 21.22 -9.90 31.86
N LYS A 861 22.12 -10.84 32.17
CA LYS A 861 22.08 -11.65 33.41
C LYS A 861 23.33 -11.50 34.27
N GLY A 862 24.48 -11.21 33.68
CA GLY A 862 25.74 -10.96 34.41
C GLY A 862 25.80 -9.61 35.12
N GLY A 863 24.99 -8.63 34.70
CA GLY A 863 24.95 -7.28 35.27
C GLY A 863 23.98 -7.07 36.43
N GLU A 864 23.13 -8.05 36.76
CA GLU A 864 22.22 -7.97 37.92
C GLU A 864 22.91 -8.38 39.24
N SER A 865 24.21 -8.73 39.19
CA SER A 865 25.01 -9.15 40.35
C SER A 865 26.11 -8.16 40.76
N GLU A 866 25.99 -6.88 40.39
CA GLU A 866 26.81 -5.78 40.95
C GLU A 866 25.96 -4.73 41.67
#